data_AF-A0A4S4MM14-F1
#
_entry.id   AF-A0A4S4MM14-F1
#
_cell.length_a   1.000
_cell.length_b   1.000
_cell.length_c   1.000
_cell.angle_alpha   90.00
_cell.angle_beta   90.00
_cell.angle_gamma   90.00
#
_symmetry.space_group_name_H-M   'P 1'
#
loop_
_entity.id
_entity.type
_entity.pdbx_description
1 polymer ?
#
loop_
_entity_poly.entity_id
_entity_poly.type
_entity_poly.pdbx_seq_one_letter_code
_entity_poly.pdbx_strand_id
1 'polypeptide(L)'
;MSRRTKASGSSSLAGRDRVPSTPSNHHDFDVFAEDEQVFAARMHPRPLVFMPWDCKCFTKHPTRSGWYISTPNMEIIPQFPMKDRKIRYFEDGMMGPLEFFKWPQEYDPKCPFAYAAPGNPDLMTFPHQTFPTVDIHNVLPSFADDKVTWFHSIGEKFEVTDVFPTGDYGRLHEDVLERLQDSLLEAVLMVKKAGEELGEKFERMEETKPYRKEVEDSYVLCLSLQPRLQQSYQRLFNGDLTPAETMLYFREFQRLLLAIRGWLVFTTVIWPRLLQGGTFDGHPLPVRGVFTEDNAFAQTMLRVGVPVWLVRPASSFSGSYIQKSTTFVPARRTFSSLNMMRFGRFNVNTPAWVRNSDDDDPTLTSLMDRLDKLSVSNHALVGVAQHYDPSVATIIFRQAVEHAYDFDAAAPALTWNSLPEERFRNIENVTEAINTMNTVAATENSAWEEPLGDDSNSVSQEAGAMVVDGEANSGPPLKRQRSDHSRGGSPSMSTPSSPRDLSKASGPSRLPSFHGSGLRSNLINPSIVPGQRGAAKSQQASAASSSTSLKPKVTQASNRPVNRGSWVPAEVPGWAAALLHCDLSDTPDGRLLYALPSPHLFYQQDVNNDGACQMLHNWIRIRRWCLREIVHGAGEAKVLMTNEEWRIALEGKYYGIVNLDPRYTLPASSKDELAKLPNDPGEGVLKKVPIGKGEGNYKERRARNRLATRADINVRFGVHAKFPPYSKDGLNTWGGEKYSFAQVVGNEQLRAEVVWELALVNFRLELLHVDRELCPLLYSGSDNGLERSILAANIWSTDGWIVPPWSYAKVEDHLSSSSETVRCRALAKFAFFMSRWPTVAPGDQALAVMWASVYNDLPESEASTIFSFYIRAAHPVLGRLPTIPLVIPPSLASRGALKRAIGWEEEGVYITKDDD
;
A
#
# COMPACT_ATOMS: atom_id res chain seq x y z
N MET A 1 -41.66 43.90 -7.44
CA MET A 1 -42.87 44.30 -8.20
C MET A 1 -42.74 43.80 -9.64
N SER A 2 -43.87 43.58 -10.32
CA SER A 2 -44.13 43.49 -11.79
C SER A 2 -42.99 43.69 -12.80
N ARG A 3 -42.98 43.08 -13.99
CA ARG A 3 -43.89 42.09 -14.65
C ARG A 3 -43.20 41.54 -15.91
N ARG A 4 -43.66 40.39 -16.43
CA ARG A 4 -43.47 39.98 -17.83
C ARG A 4 -44.18 40.95 -18.80
N THR A 5 -43.62 41.17 -19.98
CA THR A 5 -44.39 41.30 -21.24
C THR A 5 -43.59 40.79 -22.45
N LYS A 6 -44.27 40.11 -23.36
CA LYS A 6 -43.76 39.63 -24.66
C LYS A 6 -43.91 40.73 -25.72
N ALA A 7 -43.18 40.68 -26.84
CA ALA A 7 -43.78 40.58 -28.19
C ALA A 7 -42.74 40.50 -29.34
N SER A 8 -43.17 39.80 -30.38
CA SER A 8 -42.63 39.55 -31.72
C SER A 8 -41.99 40.71 -32.51
N GLY A 9 -41.03 40.36 -33.39
CA GLY A 9 -40.66 41.14 -34.58
C GLY A 9 -39.96 40.25 -35.62
N SER A 10 -40.52 40.13 -36.82
CA SER A 10 -40.03 39.25 -37.91
C SER A 10 -39.17 40.00 -38.92
N SER A 11 -38.18 39.33 -39.52
CA SER A 11 -37.75 39.65 -40.89
C SER A 11 -37.32 38.39 -41.65
N SER A 12 -37.85 38.26 -42.86
CA SER A 12 -37.58 37.16 -43.81
C SER A 12 -36.68 37.65 -44.94
N LEU A 13 -35.74 36.83 -45.39
CA LEU A 13 -35.19 36.91 -46.75
C LEU A 13 -35.02 35.50 -47.33
N ALA A 14 -35.19 35.37 -48.64
CA ALA A 14 -35.45 34.10 -49.31
C ALA A 14 -34.51 33.85 -50.50
N GLY A 15 -34.41 32.57 -50.91
CA GLY A 15 -33.61 32.10 -52.06
C GLY A 15 -33.20 30.63 -51.83
N ARG A 16 -34.11 29.66 -51.95
CA ARG A 16 -34.40 28.91 -53.20
C ARG A 16 -33.15 28.44 -53.94
N ASP A 17 -32.87 27.14 -53.81
CA ASP A 17 -32.76 26.25 -54.96
C ASP A 17 -33.44 24.90 -54.66
N ARG A 18 -33.92 24.20 -55.70
CA ARG A 18 -34.72 22.97 -55.62
C ARG A 18 -34.27 21.96 -56.69
N VAL A 19 -33.83 20.78 -56.28
CA VAL A 19 -33.94 19.52 -57.05
C VAL A 19 -34.11 18.34 -56.06
N PRO A 20 -34.54 17.13 -56.47
CA PRO A 20 -35.92 16.71 -56.26
C PRO A 20 -36.09 15.61 -55.21
N SER A 21 -37.34 15.43 -54.75
CA SER A 21 -37.75 14.43 -53.76
C SER A 21 -37.82 13.01 -54.32
N THR A 22 -37.06 12.09 -53.73
CA THR A 22 -37.27 10.63 -53.83
C THR A 22 -38.06 10.16 -52.61
N PRO A 23 -39.12 9.33 -52.76
CA PRO A 23 -39.89 8.86 -51.61
C PRO A 23 -39.19 7.70 -50.90
N SER A 24 -38.36 7.99 -49.90
CA SER A 24 -37.91 6.98 -48.94
C SER A 24 -39.01 6.73 -47.92
N ASN A 25 -39.54 5.50 -47.89
CA ASN A 25 -40.48 5.04 -46.86
C ASN A 25 -39.87 5.24 -45.46
N HIS A 26 -40.27 6.30 -44.78
CA HIS A 26 -40.21 6.32 -43.33
C HIS A 26 -41.30 5.38 -42.82
N HIS A 27 -40.92 4.14 -42.51
CA HIS A 27 -41.61 3.42 -41.46
C HIS A 27 -41.37 4.20 -40.18
N ASP A 28 -42.43 4.78 -39.62
CA ASP A 28 -42.44 5.24 -38.24
C ASP A 28 -42.12 4.03 -37.37
N PHE A 29 -40.92 4.01 -36.79
CA PHE A 29 -40.58 3.06 -35.74
C PHE A 29 -41.23 3.56 -34.45
N ASP A 30 -42.27 2.85 -33.99
CA ASP A 30 -42.97 3.15 -32.74
C ASP A 30 -41.97 3.36 -31.60
N VAL A 31 -41.93 4.59 -31.08
CA VAL A 31 -41.12 4.92 -29.90
C VAL A 31 -41.87 4.41 -28.68
N PHE A 32 -41.49 3.22 -28.22
CA PHE A 32 -42.06 2.63 -27.01
C PHE A 32 -41.87 3.57 -25.81
N ALA A 33 -42.97 4.14 -25.32
CA ALA A 33 -43.00 5.07 -24.20
C ALA A 33 -43.01 4.36 -22.85
N GLU A 34 -43.55 3.14 -22.79
CA GLU A 34 -43.77 2.40 -21.53
C GLU A 34 -43.28 0.95 -21.55
N ASP A 35 -43.01 0.38 -20.37
CA ASP A 35 -42.49 -0.99 -20.18
C ASP A 35 -43.37 -2.05 -20.84
N GLU A 36 -44.70 -1.86 -20.74
CA GLU A 36 -45.68 -2.77 -21.32
C GLU A 36 -45.57 -2.85 -22.85
N GLN A 37 -45.19 -1.75 -23.51
CA GLN A 37 -45.05 -1.71 -24.96
C GLN A 37 -43.77 -2.42 -25.42
N VAL A 38 -42.67 -2.26 -24.68
CA VAL A 38 -41.42 -3.01 -24.91
C VAL A 38 -41.65 -4.51 -24.68
N PHE A 39 -42.39 -4.90 -23.64
CA PHE A 39 -42.72 -6.29 -23.38
C PHE A 39 -43.71 -6.88 -24.40
N ALA A 40 -44.63 -6.08 -24.92
CA ALA A 40 -45.56 -6.48 -25.98
C ALA A 40 -44.86 -6.68 -27.34
N ALA A 41 -43.74 -5.98 -27.60
CA ALA A 41 -42.95 -6.10 -28.83
C ALA A 41 -42.10 -7.39 -28.94
N ARG A 42 -42.18 -8.29 -27.96
CA ARG A 42 -41.43 -9.57 -27.94
C ARG A 42 -41.77 -10.44 -29.17
N MET A 43 -40.73 -10.98 -29.79
CA MET A 43 -40.89 -12.01 -30.84
C MET A 43 -41.43 -13.32 -30.26
N HIS A 44 -42.22 -14.05 -31.06
CA HIS A 44 -42.61 -15.44 -30.82
C HIS A 44 -42.33 -16.26 -32.09
N PRO A 45 -41.90 -17.54 -32.00
CA PRO A 45 -41.69 -18.35 -30.79
C PRO A 45 -40.30 -18.16 -30.13
N ARG A 46 -40.05 -18.87 -29.03
CA ARG A 46 -38.75 -18.90 -28.33
C ARG A 46 -37.63 -19.39 -29.28
N PRO A 47 -36.49 -18.68 -29.38
CA PRO A 47 -35.38 -19.11 -30.22
C PRO A 47 -34.65 -20.32 -29.62
N LEU A 48 -34.06 -21.15 -30.49
CA LEU A 48 -33.24 -22.30 -30.09
C LEU A 48 -31.87 -21.89 -29.53
N VAL A 49 -31.35 -20.74 -29.97
CA VAL A 49 -30.10 -20.11 -29.52
C VAL A 49 -30.40 -18.64 -29.29
N PHE A 50 -30.04 -18.09 -28.12
CA PHE A 50 -30.20 -16.66 -27.85
C PHE A 50 -29.16 -15.87 -28.66
N MET A 51 -29.64 -14.93 -29.47
CA MET A 51 -28.76 -13.99 -30.17
C MET A 51 -28.30 -12.86 -29.23
N PRO A 52 -27.22 -12.11 -29.57
CA PRO A 52 -26.74 -10.99 -28.74
C PRO A 52 -27.79 -9.91 -28.45
N TRP A 53 -28.79 -9.77 -29.32
CA TRP A 53 -29.89 -8.82 -29.16
C TRP A 53 -31.13 -9.41 -28.45
N ASP A 54 -31.19 -10.72 -28.23
CA ASP A 54 -32.26 -11.35 -27.44
C ASP A 54 -32.01 -11.10 -25.94
N CYS A 55 -33.08 -11.13 -25.16
CA CYS A 55 -33.07 -10.72 -23.76
C CYS A 55 -33.65 -11.83 -22.88
N LYS A 56 -32.79 -12.53 -22.12
CA LYS A 56 -33.24 -13.35 -20.98
C LYS A 56 -33.95 -12.47 -19.96
N CYS A 57 -33.41 -11.29 -19.69
CA CYS A 57 -34.13 -10.24 -18.98
C CYS A 57 -33.74 -8.83 -19.41
N PHE A 58 -34.60 -7.85 -19.09
CA PHE A 58 -34.36 -6.42 -19.30
C PHE A 58 -34.94 -5.58 -18.15
N THR A 59 -34.48 -4.34 -18.01
CA THR A 59 -34.97 -3.34 -17.04
C THR A 59 -34.72 -1.91 -17.54
N LYS A 60 -35.46 -0.91 -17.04
CA LYS A 60 -35.26 0.52 -17.39
C LYS A 60 -33.89 1.02 -16.89
N HIS A 61 -33.21 1.83 -17.70
CA HIS A 61 -31.99 2.52 -17.26
C HIS A 61 -32.32 3.53 -16.15
N PRO A 62 -31.59 3.58 -15.02
CA PRO A 62 -32.02 4.34 -13.83
C PRO A 62 -32.09 5.86 -14.05
N THR A 63 -31.35 6.40 -15.04
CA THR A 63 -31.21 7.85 -15.27
C THR A 63 -31.47 8.31 -16.70
N ARG A 64 -31.64 7.40 -17.68
CA ARG A 64 -31.77 7.74 -19.11
C ARG A 64 -33.16 7.34 -19.58
N SER A 65 -34.03 8.33 -19.83
CA SER A 65 -35.36 8.08 -20.37
C SER A 65 -35.28 7.44 -21.76
N GLY A 66 -36.11 6.44 -22.04
CA GLY A 66 -36.11 5.69 -23.30
C GLY A 66 -34.93 4.71 -23.48
N TRP A 67 -34.11 4.49 -22.44
CA TRP A 67 -33.01 3.52 -22.45
C TRP A 67 -33.28 2.38 -21.47
N TYR A 68 -32.77 1.21 -21.83
CA TYR A 68 -32.92 -0.03 -21.08
C TYR A 68 -31.59 -0.75 -20.96
N ILE A 69 -31.47 -1.58 -19.94
CA ILE A 69 -30.39 -2.54 -19.76
C ILE A 69 -30.97 -3.93 -20.02
N SER A 70 -30.27 -4.73 -20.80
CA SER A 70 -30.71 -6.05 -21.26
C SER A 70 -29.56 -7.06 -21.20
N THR A 71 -29.86 -8.35 -21.10
CA THR A 71 -28.80 -9.39 -21.12
C THR A 71 -29.26 -10.64 -21.88
N PRO A 72 -28.42 -11.17 -22.80
CA PRO A 72 -28.69 -12.40 -23.52
C PRO A 72 -28.31 -13.65 -22.71
N ASN A 73 -27.37 -13.55 -21.76
CA ASN A 73 -26.79 -14.71 -21.08
C ASN A 73 -27.08 -14.81 -19.57
N MET A 74 -27.41 -13.71 -18.87
CA MET A 74 -27.76 -13.73 -17.45
C MET A 74 -29.27 -13.70 -17.20
N GLU A 75 -29.73 -14.20 -16.05
CA GLU A 75 -31.14 -14.13 -15.64
C GLU A 75 -31.44 -12.98 -14.68
N ILE A 76 -30.44 -12.14 -14.40
CA ILE A 76 -30.45 -11.02 -13.47
C ILE A 76 -29.77 -9.81 -14.09
N ILE A 77 -30.10 -8.62 -13.57
CA ILE A 77 -29.41 -7.37 -13.89
C ILE A 77 -28.91 -6.77 -12.57
N PRO A 78 -27.59 -6.64 -12.35
CA PRO A 78 -27.04 -6.00 -11.16
C PRO A 78 -27.36 -4.50 -11.19
N GLN A 79 -27.53 -3.89 -10.03
CA GLN A 79 -27.66 -2.44 -9.88
C GLN A 79 -26.57 -1.71 -10.66
N PHE A 80 -26.99 -0.90 -11.64
CA PHE A 80 -26.09 -0.11 -12.46
C PHE A 80 -25.37 0.95 -11.60
N PRO A 81 -24.03 1.07 -11.67
CA PRO A 81 -23.27 2.10 -10.95
C PRO A 81 -23.73 3.51 -11.36
N MET A 82 -24.15 4.32 -10.38
CA MET A 82 -24.67 5.68 -10.65
C MET A 82 -23.60 6.74 -10.42
N LYS A 83 -23.67 7.81 -11.23
CA LYS A 83 -22.81 9.01 -11.14
C LYS A 83 -23.19 9.87 -9.90
N ASP A 84 -22.81 9.45 -8.69
CA ASP A 84 -23.02 10.24 -7.45
C ASP A 84 -21.89 11.25 -7.20
N ARG A 85 -22.22 12.54 -7.04
CA ARG A 85 -21.28 13.63 -6.72
C ARG A 85 -20.53 13.44 -5.40
N LYS A 86 -20.94 12.48 -4.56
CA LYS A 86 -20.27 12.08 -3.33
C LYS A 86 -19.86 10.61 -3.42
N ILE A 87 -18.55 10.34 -3.42
CA ILE A 87 -18.04 8.98 -3.18
C ILE A 87 -17.87 8.83 -1.67
N ARG A 88 -18.17 7.63 -1.17
CA ARG A 88 -18.24 7.35 0.27
C ARG A 88 -17.92 5.90 0.56
N TYR A 89 -17.26 5.68 1.69
CA TYR A 89 -17.20 4.35 2.28
C TYR A 89 -18.47 4.06 3.10
N PHE A 90 -18.75 2.78 3.28
CA PHE A 90 -19.75 2.24 4.18
C PHE A 90 -19.07 1.46 5.31
N GLU A 91 -19.87 0.96 6.25
CA GLU A 91 -19.44 0.27 7.47
C GLU A 91 -18.39 -0.82 7.22
N ASP A 92 -18.58 -1.59 6.16
CA ASP A 92 -17.76 -2.72 5.74
C ASP A 92 -16.46 -2.30 5.04
N GLY A 93 -16.18 -0.99 4.93
CA GLY A 93 -15.04 -0.43 4.20
C GLY A 93 -15.22 -0.43 2.68
N MET A 94 -16.40 -0.75 2.16
CA MET A 94 -16.72 -0.77 0.74
C MET A 94 -17.40 0.53 0.27
N MET A 95 -17.55 0.71 -1.04
CA MET A 95 -18.23 1.86 -1.68
C MET A 95 -19.53 1.45 -2.40
N GLY A 96 -20.10 0.29 -2.05
CA GLY A 96 -21.33 -0.22 -2.67
C GLY A 96 -21.15 -0.51 -4.18
N PRO A 97 -22.04 -0.03 -5.06
CA PRO A 97 -21.92 -0.24 -6.52
C PRO A 97 -20.62 0.29 -7.15
N LEU A 98 -19.85 1.13 -6.45
CA LEU A 98 -18.56 1.67 -6.91
C LEU A 98 -17.36 0.77 -6.52
N GLU A 99 -17.59 -0.43 -5.99
CA GLU A 99 -16.54 -1.44 -5.83
C GLU A 99 -16.12 -2.03 -7.19
N PHE A 100 -15.25 -1.32 -7.91
CA PHE A 100 -14.98 -1.52 -9.34
C PHE A 100 -14.64 -2.95 -9.79
N PHE A 101 -13.93 -3.73 -8.97
CA PHE A 101 -13.59 -5.12 -9.27
C PHE A 101 -14.56 -6.14 -8.64
N LYS A 102 -15.26 -5.78 -7.55
CA LYS A 102 -16.22 -6.65 -6.86
C LYS A 102 -17.66 -6.53 -7.40
N TRP A 103 -17.97 -5.47 -8.13
CA TRP A 103 -19.29 -5.19 -8.69
C TRP A 103 -19.19 -4.88 -10.19
N PRO A 104 -20.13 -5.33 -11.04
CA PRO A 104 -20.10 -5.06 -12.47
C PRO A 104 -20.07 -3.56 -12.79
N GLN A 105 -19.19 -3.17 -13.72
CA GLN A 105 -19.03 -1.79 -14.20
C GLN A 105 -19.19 -1.73 -15.72
N GLU A 106 -19.33 -0.52 -16.25
CA GLU A 106 -19.14 -0.23 -17.67
C GLU A 106 -17.77 -0.71 -18.18
N TYR A 107 -17.70 -1.05 -19.47
CA TYR A 107 -16.46 -1.46 -20.12
C TYR A 107 -15.44 -0.31 -20.13
N ASP A 108 -14.21 -0.63 -19.74
CA ASP A 108 -13.08 0.28 -19.78
C ASP A 108 -11.97 -0.30 -20.66
N PRO A 109 -11.68 0.28 -21.85
CA PRO A 109 -10.63 -0.20 -22.74
C PRO A 109 -9.22 0.02 -22.18
N LYS A 110 -9.04 0.84 -21.13
CA LYS A 110 -7.76 0.96 -20.42
C LYS A 110 -7.57 -0.10 -19.33
N CYS A 111 -8.61 -0.86 -18.99
CA CYS A 111 -8.55 -1.95 -18.00
C CYS A 111 -9.29 -3.20 -18.52
N PRO A 112 -8.84 -3.78 -19.65
CA PRO A 112 -9.60 -4.80 -20.39
C PRO A 112 -9.81 -6.09 -19.59
N PHE A 113 -8.97 -6.39 -18.61
CA PHE A 113 -9.13 -7.56 -17.74
C PHE A 113 -10.16 -7.38 -16.60
N ALA A 114 -10.72 -6.18 -16.39
CA ALA A 114 -11.60 -5.94 -15.24
C ALA A 114 -12.88 -6.79 -15.24
N TYR A 115 -13.44 -7.11 -16.42
CA TYR A 115 -14.61 -7.99 -16.53
C TYR A 115 -14.31 -9.46 -16.21
N ALA A 116 -13.04 -9.84 -16.21
CA ALA A 116 -12.54 -11.19 -15.95
C ALA A 116 -12.29 -11.47 -14.46
N ALA A 117 -12.34 -10.43 -13.60
CA ALA A 117 -12.27 -10.58 -12.15
C ALA A 117 -13.26 -11.66 -11.66
N PRO A 118 -12.88 -12.53 -10.71
CA PRO A 118 -13.80 -13.49 -10.11
C PRO A 118 -15.13 -12.85 -9.69
N GLY A 119 -16.23 -13.54 -9.94
CA GLY A 119 -17.58 -13.03 -9.71
C GLY A 119 -17.94 -12.91 -8.23
N ASN A 120 -18.79 -11.94 -7.90
CA ASN A 120 -19.38 -11.81 -6.56
C ASN A 120 -20.27 -13.04 -6.25
N PRO A 121 -19.98 -13.82 -5.19
CA PRO A 121 -20.74 -15.03 -4.85
C PRO A 121 -22.25 -14.80 -4.70
N ASP A 122 -22.69 -13.70 -4.06
CA ASP A 122 -24.12 -13.40 -3.86
C ASP A 122 -24.85 -13.11 -5.17
N LEU A 123 -24.12 -12.51 -6.12
CA LEU A 123 -24.63 -12.20 -7.46
C LEU A 123 -24.68 -13.47 -8.31
N MET A 124 -23.64 -14.30 -8.25
CA MET A 124 -23.54 -15.56 -9.01
C MET A 124 -24.53 -16.62 -8.51
N THR A 125 -24.85 -16.64 -7.22
CA THR A 125 -25.81 -17.57 -6.59
C THR A 125 -27.21 -17.00 -6.37
N PHE A 126 -27.52 -15.81 -6.93
CA PHE A 126 -28.73 -15.06 -6.62
C PHE A 126 -30.04 -15.89 -6.82
N PRO A 127 -30.95 -15.99 -5.81
CA PRO A 127 -32.09 -16.91 -5.82
C PRO A 127 -33.17 -16.74 -6.90
N HIS A 128 -33.07 -15.76 -7.79
CA HIS A 128 -34.00 -15.59 -8.93
C HIS A 128 -33.38 -16.00 -10.28
N GLN A 129 -32.23 -16.67 -10.24
CA GLN A 129 -31.65 -17.41 -11.35
C GLN A 129 -32.11 -18.87 -11.28
N THR A 130 -32.45 -19.45 -12.42
CA THR A 130 -32.87 -20.86 -12.52
C THR A 130 -31.75 -21.83 -12.10
N PHE A 131 -30.50 -21.44 -12.33
CA PHE A 131 -29.31 -22.14 -11.87
C PHE A 131 -28.28 -21.11 -11.38
N PRO A 132 -27.49 -21.40 -10.33
CA PRO A 132 -26.31 -20.61 -9.99
C PRO A 132 -25.32 -20.54 -11.16
N THR A 133 -24.71 -19.37 -11.35
CA THR A 133 -23.61 -19.21 -12.31
C THR A 133 -22.34 -19.75 -11.66
N VAL A 134 -21.82 -20.87 -12.17
CA VAL A 134 -20.64 -21.57 -11.64
C VAL A 134 -19.76 -22.06 -12.80
N ASP A 135 -18.48 -22.31 -12.54
CA ASP A 135 -17.57 -22.85 -13.54
C ASP A 135 -17.78 -24.36 -13.71
N ILE A 136 -18.86 -24.73 -14.41
CA ILE A 136 -19.24 -26.13 -14.67
C ILE A 136 -18.19 -26.94 -15.45
N HIS A 137 -17.15 -26.29 -15.99
CA HIS A 137 -16.12 -26.92 -16.80
C HIS A 137 -14.73 -26.87 -16.15
N ASN A 138 -14.59 -26.26 -14.97
CA ASN A 138 -13.32 -26.07 -14.26
C ASN A 138 -12.22 -25.49 -15.19
N VAL A 139 -12.55 -24.44 -15.93
CA VAL A 139 -11.66 -23.76 -16.89
C VAL A 139 -11.00 -22.52 -16.31
N LEU A 140 -11.52 -21.98 -15.21
CA LEU A 140 -10.89 -20.88 -14.47
C LEU A 140 -9.65 -21.40 -13.71
N PRO A 141 -8.65 -20.53 -13.46
CA PRO A 141 -7.56 -20.87 -12.55
C PRO A 141 -8.11 -21.19 -11.16
N SER A 142 -7.69 -22.33 -10.60
CA SER A 142 -7.98 -22.66 -9.20
C SER A 142 -7.13 -21.78 -8.30
N PHE A 143 -7.77 -21.08 -7.36
CA PHE A 143 -7.09 -20.39 -6.27
C PHE A 143 -7.25 -21.22 -4.98
N ALA A 144 -6.23 -21.22 -4.13
CA ALA A 144 -6.20 -21.94 -2.86
C ALA A 144 -7.23 -21.41 -1.87
N ASP A 145 -7.54 -20.11 -1.94
CA ASP A 145 -8.62 -19.48 -1.19
C ASP A 145 -9.40 -18.51 -2.09
N ASP A 146 -10.52 -18.98 -2.64
CA ASP A 146 -11.47 -18.15 -3.40
C ASP A 146 -12.18 -17.10 -2.53
N LYS A 147 -12.32 -17.35 -1.23
CA LYS A 147 -13.10 -16.51 -0.30
C LYS A 147 -12.28 -15.34 0.26
N VAL A 148 -10.96 -15.33 0.15
CA VAL A 148 -10.10 -14.25 0.69
C VAL A 148 -10.46 -12.87 0.13
N THR A 149 -10.93 -12.79 -1.11
CA THR A 149 -11.38 -11.53 -1.74
C THR A 149 -12.81 -11.13 -1.37
N TRP A 150 -13.54 -11.94 -0.59
CA TRP A 150 -14.97 -11.77 -0.32
C TRP A 150 -15.33 -11.70 1.16
N PHE A 151 -14.59 -12.41 2.04
CA PHE A 151 -14.93 -12.49 3.45
C PHE A 151 -14.98 -11.12 4.16
N HIS A 152 -15.74 -11.08 5.26
CA HIS A 152 -15.89 -9.88 6.08
C HIS A 152 -15.06 -10.00 7.35
N SER A 153 -14.15 -9.04 7.58
CA SER A 153 -13.53 -8.85 8.88
C SER A 153 -14.46 -7.99 9.75
N ILE A 154 -15.03 -8.59 10.80
CA ILE A 154 -15.75 -7.89 11.87
C ILE A 154 -14.78 -7.69 13.05
N GLY A 155 -15.05 -6.71 13.92
CA GLY A 155 -14.15 -6.27 14.99
C GLY A 155 -13.64 -7.35 15.97
N GLU A 156 -14.23 -8.55 16.00
CA GLU A 156 -13.72 -9.71 16.75
C GLU A 156 -12.34 -10.19 16.24
N LYS A 157 -12.04 -9.98 14.95
CA LYS A 157 -10.74 -10.31 14.34
C LYS A 157 -9.74 -9.14 14.39
N PHE A 158 -9.97 -8.15 15.26
CA PHE A 158 -9.10 -6.99 15.47
C PHE A 158 -8.70 -6.87 16.95
N GLU A 159 -7.43 -7.13 17.23
CA GLU A 159 -6.87 -7.02 18.58
C GLU A 159 -6.46 -5.55 18.84
N VAL A 160 -7.19 -4.87 19.72
CA VAL A 160 -6.78 -3.54 20.21
C VAL A 160 -5.53 -3.68 21.07
N THR A 161 -4.47 -2.98 20.68
CA THR A 161 -3.18 -3.04 21.37
C THR A 161 -3.17 -2.10 22.59
N ASP A 162 -3.01 -2.67 23.78
CA ASP A 162 -2.90 -1.93 25.05
C ASP A 162 -1.60 -1.12 25.18
N VAL A 163 -0.66 -1.21 24.21
CA VAL A 163 0.54 -0.36 24.16
C VAL A 163 0.19 1.10 23.88
N PHE A 164 -0.98 1.38 23.28
CA PHE A 164 -1.47 2.74 23.07
C PHE A 164 -2.46 3.16 24.16
N PRO A 165 -2.17 4.20 24.95
CA PRO A 165 -3.08 4.70 25.99
C PRO A 165 -4.38 5.28 25.45
N THR A 166 -4.51 5.44 24.12
CA THR A 166 -5.74 5.83 23.44
C THR A 166 -6.78 4.71 23.41
N GLY A 167 -6.36 3.44 23.32
CA GLY A 167 -7.26 2.31 23.00
C GLY A 167 -7.82 2.33 21.57
N ASP A 168 -7.28 3.21 20.71
CA ASP A 168 -7.79 3.50 19.36
C ASP A 168 -7.00 2.78 18.24
N TYR A 169 -6.06 1.89 18.59
CA TYR A 169 -5.12 1.24 17.66
C TYR A 169 -5.04 -0.27 17.90
N GLY A 170 -4.74 -1.03 16.86
CA GLY A 170 -4.63 -2.48 16.93
C GLY A 170 -4.10 -3.12 15.66
N ARG A 171 -4.24 -4.44 15.59
CA ARG A 171 -3.77 -5.29 14.48
C ARG A 171 -4.86 -6.31 14.15
N LEU A 172 -4.90 -6.77 12.90
CA LEU A 172 -5.70 -7.96 12.56
C LEU A 172 -5.12 -9.19 13.27
N HIS A 173 -5.99 -10.12 13.65
CA HIS A 173 -5.56 -11.37 14.27
C HIS A 173 -4.67 -12.19 13.30
N GLU A 174 -3.74 -13.00 13.83
CA GLU A 174 -2.66 -13.59 13.02
C GLU A 174 -3.19 -14.56 11.95
N ASP A 175 -4.28 -15.27 12.21
CA ASP A 175 -4.97 -16.14 11.23
C ASP A 175 -5.40 -15.38 9.97
N VAL A 176 -5.93 -14.16 10.15
CA VAL A 176 -6.30 -13.27 9.04
C VAL A 176 -5.05 -12.82 8.29
N LEU A 177 -3.96 -12.51 8.98
CA LEU A 177 -2.72 -12.06 8.34
C LEU A 177 -2.02 -13.19 7.57
N GLU A 178 -1.92 -14.39 8.15
CA GLU A 178 -1.40 -15.60 7.48
C GLU A 178 -2.19 -15.88 6.19
N ARG A 179 -3.53 -15.88 6.28
CA ARG A 179 -4.45 -16.06 5.14
C ARG A 179 -4.26 -15.02 4.01
N LEU A 180 -4.05 -13.75 4.35
CA LEU A 180 -3.75 -12.70 3.37
C LEU A 180 -2.35 -12.88 2.78
N GLN A 181 -1.37 -13.31 3.56
CA GLN A 181 -0.01 -13.55 3.08
C GLN A 181 0.04 -14.69 2.05
N ASP A 182 -0.60 -15.82 2.34
CA ASP A 182 -0.60 -16.98 1.45
C ASP A 182 -1.28 -16.64 0.11
N SER A 183 -2.36 -15.85 0.15
CA SER A 183 -3.07 -15.37 -1.05
C SER A 183 -2.27 -14.34 -1.87
N LEU A 184 -1.42 -13.52 -1.22
CA LEU A 184 -0.46 -12.65 -1.89
C LEU A 184 0.64 -13.48 -2.59
N LEU A 185 1.21 -14.46 -1.89
CA LEU A 185 2.28 -15.32 -2.41
C LEU A 185 1.79 -16.15 -3.61
N GLU A 186 0.59 -16.74 -3.50
CA GLU A 186 -0.10 -17.38 -4.62
C GLU A 186 -0.16 -16.45 -5.85
N ALA A 187 -0.73 -15.26 -5.68
CA ALA A 187 -0.98 -14.35 -6.79
C ALA A 187 0.33 -13.94 -7.50
N VAL A 188 1.40 -13.65 -6.74
CA VAL A 188 2.72 -13.33 -7.30
C VAL A 188 3.30 -14.51 -8.09
N LEU A 189 3.24 -15.73 -7.55
CA LEU A 189 3.73 -16.94 -8.24
C LEU A 189 2.93 -17.24 -9.51
N MET A 190 1.61 -17.11 -9.47
CA MET A 190 0.73 -17.30 -10.63
C MET A 190 1.00 -16.25 -11.71
N VAL A 191 1.19 -14.97 -11.36
CA VAL A 191 1.50 -13.91 -12.34
C VAL A 191 2.86 -14.14 -12.97
N LYS A 192 3.88 -14.53 -12.20
CA LYS A 192 5.20 -14.88 -12.76
C LYS A 192 5.07 -15.97 -13.82
N LYS A 193 4.44 -17.09 -13.47
CA LYS A 193 4.22 -18.22 -14.40
C LYS A 193 3.43 -17.82 -15.64
N ALA A 194 2.32 -17.07 -15.46
CA ALA A 194 1.50 -16.61 -16.57
C ALA A 194 2.25 -15.62 -17.49
N GLY A 195 3.14 -14.79 -16.93
CA GLY A 195 4.02 -13.89 -17.68
C GLY A 195 5.08 -14.63 -18.49
N GLU A 196 5.68 -15.69 -17.94
CA GLU A 196 6.61 -16.59 -18.64
C GLU A 196 5.93 -17.29 -19.82
N GLU A 197 4.77 -17.93 -19.59
CA GLU A 197 3.95 -18.55 -20.64
C GLU A 197 3.49 -17.55 -21.71
N LEU A 198 3.23 -16.30 -21.33
CA LEU A 198 2.83 -15.23 -22.24
C LEU A 198 4.00 -14.79 -23.13
N GLY A 199 5.22 -14.70 -22.59
CA GLY A 199 6.44 -14.43 -23.34
C GLY A 199 6.63 -15.44 -24.47
N GLU A 200 6.58 -16.75 -24.16
CA GLU A 200 6.67 -17.79 -25.20
C GLU A 200 5.55 -17.70 -26.24
N LYS A 201 4.35 -17.24 -25.86
CA LYS A 201 3.22 -17.06 -26.80
C LYS A 201 3.46 -15.86 -27.72
N PHE A 202 4.10 -14.79 -27.25
CA PHE A 202 4.45 -13.62 -28.06
C PHE A 202 5.58 -13.91 -29.06
N GLU A 203 6.60 -14.69 -28.69
CA GLU A 203 7.65 -15.13 -29.63
C GLU A 203 7.08 -15.92 -30.83
N ARG A 204 5.97 -16.64 -30.61
CA ARG A 204 5.25 -17.43 -31.62
C ARG A 204 4.19 -16.63 -32.39
N MET A 205 3.98 -15.35 -32.11
CA MET A 205 2.88 -14.55 -32.65
C MET A 205 3.35 -13.33 -33.45
N GLU A 206 3.00 -13.28 -34.73
CA GLU A 206 3.25 -12.12 -35.60
C GLU A 206 2.72 -10.81 -34.97
N GLU A 207 3.48 -9.72 -35.13
CA GLU A 207 3.24 -8.40 -34.52
C GLU A 207 1.91 -7.73 -34.96
N THR A 208 1.19 -8.31 -35.91
CA THR A 208 0.10 -7.67 -36.68
C THR A 208 -1.30 -7.77 -36.05
N LYS A 209 -1.47 -8.44 -34.90
CA LYS A 209 -2.77 -8.57 -34.23
C LYS A 209 -3.00 -7.43 -33.22
N PRO A 210 -4.10 -6.65 -33.32
CA PRO A 210 -4.37 -5.51 -32.41
C PRO A 210 -4.45 -5.96 -30.95
N TYR A 211 -4.94 -7.18 -30.78
CA TYR A 211 -5.01 -7.97 -29.58
C TYR A 211 -3.67 -8.11 -28.82
N ARG A 212 -2.53 -8.28 -29.49
CA ARG A 212 -1.24 -8.50 -28.81
C ARG A 212 -0.91 -7.36 -27.83
N LYS A 213 -1.08 -6.12 -28.29
CA LYS A 213 -0.81 -4.92 -27.51
C LYS A 213 -1.71 -4.81 -26.28
N GLU A 214 -2.99 -5.14 -26.41
CA GLU A 214 -3.96 -5.12 -25.30
C GLU A 214 -3.50 -6.00 -24.12
N VAL A 215 -2.89 -7.16 -24.41
CA VAL A 215 -2.35 -8.02 -23.35
C VAL A 215 -1.00 -7.52 -22.82
N GLU A 216 -0.12 -7.03 -23.68
CA GLU A 216 1.15 -6.39 -23.25
C GLU A 216 0.88 -5.23 -22.29
N ASP A 217 -0.01 -4.30 -22.66
CA ASP A 217 -0.46 -3.18 -21.83
C ASP A 217 -1.12 -3.69 -20.52
N SER A 218 -1.96 -4.74 -20.59
CA SER A 218 -2.59 -5.34 -19.39
C SER A 218 -1.58 -5.98 -18.43
N TYR A 219 -0.50 -6.58 -18.94
CA TYR A 219 0.54 -7.20 -18.13
C TYR A 219 1.35 -6.15 -17.37
N VAL A 220 1.67 -5.03 -18.03
CA VAL A 220 2.31 -3.87 -17.36
C VAL A 220 1.43 -3.36 -16.21
N LEU A 221 0.11 -3.25 -16.41
CA LEU A 221 -0.83 -2.89 -15.33
C LEU A 221 -0.88 -3.94 -14.21
N CYS A 222 -0.82 -5.24 -14.53
CA CYS A 222 -0.75 -6.29 -13.52
C CYS A 222 0.55 -6.25 -12.70
N LEU A 223 1.67 -5.87 -13.33
CA LEU A 223 2.96 -5.70 -12.65
C LEU A 223 2.96 -4.50 -11.70
N SER A 224 2.29 -3.39 -12.02
CA SER A 224 2.19 -2.23 -11.09
C SER A 224 1.25 -2.46 -9.91
N LEU A 225 0.28 -3.37 -10.03
CA LEU A 225 -0.63 -3.76 -8.93
C LEU A 225 0.05 -4.61 -7.84
N GLN A 226 1.04 -5.44 -8.17
CA GLN A 226 1.74 -6.30 -7.21
C GLN A 226 2.45 -5.52 -6.08
N PRO A 227 3.28 -4.49 -6.36
CA PRO A 227 3.83 -3.55 -5.37
C PRO A 227 2.80 -3.05 -4.35
N ARG A 228 1.63 -2.65 -4.83
CA ARG A 228 0.54 -2.07 -4.03
C ARG A 228 -0.14 -3.12 -3.16
N LEU A 229 -0.31 -4.35 -3.68
CA LEU A 229 -0.86 -5.47 -2.92
C LEU A 229 0.08 -5.85 -1.76
N GLN A 230 1.38 -5.99 -2.06
CA GLN A 230 2.43 -6.25 -1.08
C GLN A 230 2.46 -5.16 0.00
N GLN A 231 2.42 -3.88 -0.38
CA GLN A 231 2.40 -2.78 0.58
C GLN A 231 1.12 -2.74 1.43
N SER A 232 -0.05 -3.01 0.83
CA SER A 232 -1.32 -3.12 1.58
C SER A 232 -1.22 -4.19 2.66
N TYR A 233 -0.65 -5.36 2.32
CA TYR A 233 -0.35 -6.42 3.28
C TYR A 233 0.66 -5.97 4.35
N GLN A 234 1.81 -5.41 3.96
CA GLN A 234 2.82 -4.90 4.90
C GLN A 234 2.21 -3.89 5.90
N ARG A 235 1.30 -3.02 5.46
CA ARG A 235 0.64 -2.02 6.31
C ARG A 235 -0.24 -2.68 7.37
N LEU A 236 -1.02 -3.69 7.00
CA LEU A 236 -1.85 -4.47 7.93
C LEU A 236 -1.00 -5.29 8.90
N PHE A 237 0.06 -5.91 8.39
CA PHE A 237 0.91 -6.85 9.10
C PHE A 237 1.87 -6.16 10.09
N ASN A 238 2.42 -5.00 9.75
CA ASN A 238 3.21 -4.17 10.67
C ASN A 238 2.36 -3.65 11.84
N GLY A 239 1.06 -3.48 11.64
CA GLY A 239 0.04 -3.72 12.67
C GLY A 239 0.14 -2.88 13.94
N ASP A 240 -0.14 -1.59 13.82
CA ASP A 240 -0.50 -0.68 14.91
C ASP A 240 -1.41 0.45 14.33
N LEU A 241 -2.48 0.03 13.65
CA LEU A 241 -3.37 0.88 12.84
C LEU A 241 -4.65 1.23 13.61
N THR A 242 -5.27 2.37 13.29
CA THR A 242 -6.66 2.62 13.71
C THR A 242 -7.60 1.61 13.05
N PRO A 243 -8.79 1.38 13.62
CA PRO A 243 -9.83 0.59 12.97
C PRO A 243 -10.15 1.04 11.53
N ALA A 244 -10.18 2.35 11.29
CA ALA A 244 -10.43 2.92 9.96
C ALA A 244 -9.28 2.66 8.98
N GLU A 245 -8.04 2.91 9.38
CA GLU A 245 -6.84 2.57 8.59
C GLU A 245 -6.82 1.08 8.24
N THR A 246 -7.09 0.22 9.22
CA THR A 246 -7.11 -1.24 9.04
C THR A 246 -8.16 -1.66 8.01
N MET A 247 -9.40 -1.18 8.12
CA MET A 247 -10.47 -1.52 7.18
C MET A 247 -10.17 -1.04 5.76
N LEU A 248 -9.58 0.15 5.59
CA LEU A 248 -9.22 0.68 4.28
C LEU A 248 -8.12 -0.14 3.62
N TYR A 249 -7.02 -0.43 4.32
CA TYR A 249 -5.96 -1.31 3.79
C TYR A 249 -6.44 -2.74 3.55
N PHE A 250 -7.32 -3.28 4.40
CA PHE A 250 -7.90 -4.61 4.25
C PHE A 250 -8.75 -4.72 2.98
N ARG A 251 -9.64 -3.74 2.75
CA ARG A 251 -10.46 -3.73 1.53
C ARG A 251 -9.66 -3.36 0.29
N GLU A 252 -8.62 -2.53 0.39
CA GLU A 252 -7.69 -2.30 -0.71
C GLU A 252 -6.94 -3.59 -1.09
N PHE A 253 -6.39 -4.34 -0.14
CA PHE A 253 -5.77 -5.64 -0.40
C PHE A 253 -6.73 -6.56 -1.19
N GLN A 254 -7.98 -6.68 -0.74
CA GLN A 254 -8.98 -7.49 -1.46
C GLN A 254 -9.27 -6.97 -2.88
N ARG A 255 -9.32 -5.65 -3.11
CA ARG A 255 -9.53 -5.05 -4.44
C ARG A 255 -8.35 -5.34 -5.38
N LEU A 256 -7.13 -5.14 -4.90
CA LEU A 256 -5.89 -5.35 -5.66
C LEU A 256 -5.68 -6.83 -6.01
N LEU A 257 -5.93 -7.74 -5.06
CA LEU A 257 -5.86 -9.18 -5.29
C LEU A 257 -6.92 -9.63 -6.32
N LEU A 258 -8.14 -9.10 -6.22
CA LEU A 258 -9.22 -9.41 -7.17
C LEU A 258 -8.93 -8.88 -8.59
N ALA A 259 -8.26 -7.72 -8.70
CA ALA A 259 -7.79 -7.18 -9.98
C ALA A 259 -6.69 -8.07 -10.60
N ILE A 260 -5.72 -8.52 -9.81
CA ILE A 260 -4.67 -9.45 -10.26
C ILE A 260 -5.25 -10.82 -10.65
N ARG A 261 -6.17 -11.37 -9.86
CA ARG A 261 -6.91 -12.60 -10.22
C ARG A 261 -7.73 -12.42 -11.50
N GLY A 262 -8.29 -11.23 -11.74
CA GLY A 262 -8.92 -10.87 -13.01
C GLY A 262 -7.96 -10.88 -14.20
N TRP A 263 -6.75 -10.33 -14.05
CA TRP A 263 -5.72 -10.42 -15.08
C TRP A 263 -5.32 -11.88 -15.37
N LEU A 264 -5.19 -12.72 -14.32
CA LEU A 264 -4.91 -14.15 -14.50
C LEU A 264 -6.01 -14.85 -15.30
N VAL A 265 -7.29 -14.67 -14.94
CA VAL A 265 -8.45 -15.23 -15.70
C VAL A 265 -8.49 -14.70 -17.13
N PHE A 266 -8.23 -13.41 -17.33
CA PHE A 266 -8.18 -12.79 -18.66
C PHE A 266 -7.11 -13.47 -19.53
N THR A 267 -5.86 -13.47 -19.09
CA THR A 267 -4.71 -13.96 -19.86
C THR A 267 -4.72 -15.48 -20.08
N THR A 268 -5.23 -16.26 -19.12
CA THR A 268 -5.23 -17.73 -19.20
C THR A 268 -6.48 -18.32 -19.85
N VAL A 269 -7.65 -17.67 -19.75
CA VAL A 269 -8.93 -18.24 -20.22
C VAL A 269 -9.57 -17.40 -21.31
N ILE A 270 -9.90 -16.14 -21.03
CA ILE A 270 -10.69 -15.33 -21.96
C ILE A 270 -9.87 -14.97 -23.19
N TRP A 271 -8.57 -14.73 -23.00
CA TRP A 271 -7.66 -14.40 -24.08
C TRP A 271 -7.53 -15.48 -25.15
N PRO A 272 -7.24 -16.75 -24.81
CA PRO A 272 -7.38 -17.87 -25.74
C PRO A 272 -8.75 -17.94 -26.43
N ARG A 273 -9.87 -17.72 -25.71
CA ARG A 273 -11.22 -17.76 -26.31
C ARG A 273 -11.47 -16.64 -27.32
N LEU A 274 -10.90 -15.45 -27.09
CA LEU A 274 -10.94 -14.34 -28.06
C LEU A 274 -10.26 -14.76 -29.37
N LEU A 275 -9.07 -15.38 -29.28
CA LEU A 275 -8.26 -15.80 -30.43
C LEU A 275 -8.77 -17.04 -31.18
N GLN A 276 -9.35 -18.02 -30.48
CA GLN A 276 -9.69 -19.34 -31.04
C GLN A 276 -10.95 -19.35 -31.93
N GLY A 277 -11.71 -18.26 -32.00
CA GLY A 277 -12.92 -18.14 -32.85
C GLY A 277 -14.13 -18.97 -32.42
N GLY A 278 -13.98 -19.91 -31.48
CA GLY A 278 -15.07 -20.73 -30.94
C GLY A 278 -16.11 -19.94 -30.13
N THR A 279 -17.22 -20.61 -29.82
CA THR A 279 -18.36 -20.08 -29.07
C THR A 279 -18.55 -20.83 -27.75
N PHE A 280 -18.75 -20.09 -26.67
CA PHE A 280 -18.82 -20.54 -25.28
C PHE A 280 -20.02 -19.89 -24.55
N ASP A 281 -21.08 -19.58 -25.29
CA ASP A 281 -22.26 -18.81 -24.85
C ASP A 281 -23.28 -19.61 -24.02
N GLY A 282 -23.27 -20.94 -24.14
CA GLY A 282 -24.20 -21.84 -23.43
C GLY A 282 -24.11 -21.77 -21.90
N HIS A 283 -22.94 -21.46 -21.35
CA HIS A 283 -22.69 -21.41 -19.90
C HIS A 283 -21.78 -20.22 -19.55
N PRO A 284 -22.33 -19.14 -18.95
CA PRO A 284 -21.54 -18.01 -18.50
C PRO A 284 -20.52 -18.42 -17.43
N LEU A 285 -19.31 -17.88 -17.52
CA LEU A 285 -18.29 -17.99 -16.49
C LEU A 285 -18.72 -17.20 -15.24
N PRO A 286 -18.39 -17.66 -14.02
CA PRO A 286 -18.64 -16.93 -12.77
C PRO A 286 -17.61 -15.80 -12.58
N VAL A 287 -17.53 -14.89 -13.55
CA VAL A 287 -16.70 -13.67 -13.54
C VAL A 287 -17.58 -12.44 -13.39
N ARG A 288 -16.98 -11.32 -12.97
CA ARG A 288 -17.65 -10.04 -12.72
C ARG A 288 -18.52 -9.56 -13.89
N GLY A 289 -18.08 -9.79 -15.13
CA GLY A 289 -18.83 -9.36 -16.31
C GLY A 289 -18.78 -7.85 -16.54
N VAL A 290 -19.65 -7.34 -17.42
CA VAL A 290 -19.52 -5.98 -17.96
C VAL A 290 -20.83 -5.36 -18.46
N PHE A 291 -21.02 -4.06 -18.22
CA PHE A 291 -22.02 -3.24 -18.91
C PHE A 291 -21.41 -2.60 -20.16
N THR A 292 -22.15 -2.53 -21.28
CA THR A 292 -21.66 -1.88 -22.51
C THR A 292 -22.80 -1.30 -23.34
N GLU A 293 -22.52 -0.25 -24.12
CA GLU A 293 -23.41 0.23 -25.20
C GLU A 293 -23.00 -0.33 -26.58
N ASP A 294 -21.83 -0.97 -26.69
CA ASP A 294 -21.32 -1.55 -27.94
C ASP A 294 -21.87 -2.97 -28.15
N ASN A 295 -22.72 -3.11 -29.18
CA ASN A 295 -23.30 -4.38 -29.62
C ASN A 295 -22.25 -5.41 -30.08
N ALA A 296 -21.18 -4.98 -30.76
CA ALA A 296 -20.15 -5.88 -31.27
C ALA A 296 -19.27 -6.41 -30.12
N PHE A 297 -18.96 -5.55 -29.15
CA PHE A 297 -18.33 -5.97 -27.90
C PHE A 297 -19.26 -6.90 -27.09
N ALA A 298 -20.56 -6.59 -26.99
CA ALA A 298 -21.52 -7.45 -26.29
C ALA A 298 -21.63 -8.86 -26.92
N GLN A 299 -21.68 -8.94 -28.25
CA GLN A 299 -21.62 -10.20 -28.99
C GLN A 299 -20.32 -10.96 -28.73
N THR A 300 -19.20 -10.24 -28.62
CA THR A 300 -17.89 -10.86 -28.33
C THR A 300 -17.85 -11.42 -26.90
N MET A 301 -18.34 -10.68 -25.91
CA MET A 301 -18.44 -11.13 -24.51
C MET A 301 -19.36 -12.35 -24.37
N LEU A 302 -20.54 -12.32 -25.02
CA LEU A 302 -21.43 -13.48 -25.13
C LEU A 302 -20.68 -14.69 -25.70
N ARG A 303 -19.99 -14.53 -26.84
CA ARG A 303 -19.24 -15.60 -27.52
C ARG A 303 -18.18 -16.22 -26.61
N VAL A 304 -17.46 -15.45 -25.80
CA VAL A 304 -16.40 -15.99 -24.91
C VAL A 304 -16.93 -16.46 -23.54
N GLY A 305 -18.24 -16.34 -23.29
CA GLY A 305 -18.90 -16.79 -22.06
C GLY A 305 -18.80 -15.80 -20.89
N VAL A 306 -18.57 -14.52 -21.15
CA VAL A 306 -18.53 -13.47 -20.11
C VAL A 306 -19.95 -12.93 -19.86
N PRO A 307 -20.42 -12.83 -18.60
CA PRO A 307 -21.68 -12.15 -18.27
C PRO A 307 -21.73 -10.73 -18.82
N VAL A 308 -22.75 -10.41 -19.62
CA VAL A 308 -22.84 -9.11 -20.30
C VAL A 308 -24.23 -8.49 -20.20
N TRP A 309 -24.24 -7.18 -19.96
CA TRP A 309 -25.43 -6.34 -19.84
C TRP A 309 -25.36 -5.19 -20.84
N LEU A 310 -26.12 -5.32 -21.93
CA LEU A 310 -26.19 -4.36 -23.03
C LEU A 310 -27.16 -3.22 -22.68
N VAL A 311 -26.61 -2.01 -22.60
CA VAL A 311 -27.31 -0.73 -22.44
C VAL A 311 -27.73 -0.25 -23.84
N ARG A 312 -29.04 -0.12 -24.10
CA ARG A 312 -29.56 0.15 -25.44
C ARG A 312 -30.89 0.93 -25.45
N PRO A 313 -31.21 1.68 -26.51
CA PRO A 313 -32.47 2.44 -26.60
C PRO A 313 -33.68 1.52 -26.80
N ALA A 314 -34.88 2.01 -26.43
CA ALA A 314 -36.14 1.27 -26.58
C ALA A 314 -36.39 0.74 -28.00
N SER A 315 -36.01 1.52 -29.02
CA SER A 315 -36.20 1.18 -30.44
C SER A 315 -35.48 -0.10 -30.86
N SER A 316 -34.36 -0.46 -30.22
CA SER A 316 -33.59 -1.67 -30.57
C SER A 316 -34.21 -2.98 -30.07
N PHE A 317 -35.33 -2.93 -29.34
CA PHE A 317 -36.08 -4.13 -28.94
C PHE A 317 -37.01 -4.65 -30.04
N SER A 318 -37.25 -3.86 -31.08
CA SER A 318 -38.03 -4.25 -32.27
C SER A 318 -37.38 -5.48 -32.94
N GLY A 319 -38.03 -6.64 -32.84
CA GLY A 319 -37.48 -7.91 -33.36
C GLY A 319 -36.54 -8.67 -32.42
N SER A 320 -36.46 -8.29 -31.13
CA SER A 320 -35.78 -9.09 -30.10
C SER A 320 -36.74 -10.10 -29.44
N TYR A 321 -36.26 -11.28 -29.07
CA TYR A 321 -36.97 -12.14 -28.11
C TYR A 321 -36.76 -11.60 -26.69
N ILE A 322 -37.83 -11.56 -25.88
CA ILE A 322 -37.79 -11.09 -24.49
C ILE A 322 -38.47 -12.13 -23.59
N GLN A 323 -37.72 -12.69 -22.63
CA GLN A 323 -38.22 -13.71 -21.71
C GLN A 323 -38.89 -13.13 -20.46
N LYS A 324 -38.26 -12.19 -19.73
CA LYS A 324 -38.86 -11.51 -18.56
C LYS A 324 -38.41 -10.06 -18.40
N SER A 325 -39.25 -9.21 -17.81
CA SER A 325 -38.81 -7.96 -17.17
C SER A 325 -38.29 -8.28 -15.77
N THR A 326 -37.33 -7.51 -15.26
CA THR A 326 -36.78 -7.67 -13.89
C THR A 326 -36.49 -6.32 -13.24
N THR A 327 -36.46 -6.29 -11.92
CA THR A 327 -35.81 -5.22 -11.16
C THR A 327 -34.30 -5.48 -11.06
N PHE A 328 -33.55 -4.45 -10.67
CA PHE A 328 -32.13 -4.58 -10.33
C PHE A 328 -31.92 -5.47 -9.10
N VAL A 329 -30.87 -6.29 -9.10
CA VAL A 329 -30.29 -6.87 -7.90
C VAL A 329 -29.52 -5.75 -7.18
N PRO A 330 -29.97 -5.28 -6.00
CA PRO A 330 -29.36 -4.14 -5.34
C PRO A 330 -28.03 -4.54 -4.70
N ALA A 331 -27.00 -3.72 -4.85
CA ALA A 331 -25.67 -3.99 -4.32
C ALA A 331 -25.65 -4.10 -2.77
N ARG A 332 -26.67 -3.54 -2.11
CA ARG A 332 -26.92 -3.65 -0.65
C ARG A 332 -27.16 -5.08 -0.13
N ARG A 333 -27.25 -6.08 -1.01
CA ARG A 333 -27.30 -7.50 -0.63
C ARG A 333 -25.91 -8.07 -0.31
N THR A 334 -24.85 -7.50 -0.87
CA THR A 334 -23.45 -7.87 -0.58
C THR A 334 -22.77 -6.83 0.30
N PHE A 335 -22.95 -5.54 -0.02
CA PHE A 335 -22.23 -4.44 0.64
C PHE A 335 -23.12 -3.71 1.64
N SER A 336 -22.51 -3.17 2.70
CA SER A 336 -23.23 -2.33 3.64
C SER A 336 -23.74 -1.05 2.96
N SER A 337 -24.84 -0.51 3.50
CA SER A 337 -25.35 0.83 3.17
C SER A 337 -25.27 1.78 4.38
N LEU A 338 -24.63 1.35 5.46
CA LEU A 338 -24.48 2.10 6.70
C LEU A 338 -23.25 3.01 6.66
N ASN A 339 -23.44 4.23 7.16
CA ASN A 339 -22.46 5.31 7.08
C ASN A 339 -21.63 5.46 8.37
N MET A 340 -21.51 4.35 9.10
CA MET A 340 -20.89 4.25 10.41
C MET A 340 -20.08 2.97 10.42
N MET A 341 -18.77 3.08 10.64
CA MET A 341 -17.86 1.94 10.73
C MET A 341 -17.96 1.32 12.12
N ARG A 342 -18.26 0.02 12.17
CA ARG A 342 -18.40 -0.79 13.39
C ARG A 342 -17.19 -1.72 13.56
N PHE A 343 -16.00 -1.13 13.62
CA PHE A 343 -14.73 -1.84 13.74
C PHE A 343 -13.93 -1.24 14.90
N GLY A 344 -13.30 -2.09 15.74
CA GLY A 344 -12.66 -1.66 16.98
C GLY A 344 -13.63 -1.27 18.11
N ARG A 345 -13.13 -0.54 19.12
CA ARG A 345 -13.87 -0.18 20.35
C ARG A 345 -14.92 0.93 20.18
N PHE A 346 -14.83 1.75 19.13
CA PHE A 346 -15.67 2.94 18.94
C PHE A 346 -16.26 3.00 17.53
N ASN A 347 -17.54 3.34 17.43
CA ASN A 347 -18.19 3.59 16.15
C ASN A 347 -17.77 4.97 15.62
N VAL A 348 -17.29 5.04 14.38
CA VAL A 348 -16.91 6.29 13.71
C VAL A 348 -17.69 6.49 12.42
N ASN A 349 -17.93 7.74 12.00
CA ASN A 349 -18.54 8.01 10.71
C ASN A 349 -17.62 7.55 9.57
N THR A 350 -18.19 6.99 8.51
CA THR A 350 -17.40 6.54 7.36
C THR A 350 -16.87 7.73 6.53
N PRO A 351 -15.60 7.71 6.07
CA PRO A 351 -15.06 8.78 5.25
C PRO A 351 -15.83 8.93 3.93
N ALA A 352 -16.01 10.17 3.49
CA ALA A 352 -16.70 10.48 2.25
C ALA A 352 -16.38 11.90 1.77
N TRP A 353 -16.05 12.04 0.49
CA TRP A 353 -15.56 13.28 -0.11
C TRP A 353 -16.48 13.77 -1.23
N VAL A 354 -16.40 15.07 -1.53
CA VAL A 354 -17.24 15.75 -2.52
C VAL A 354 -16.41 16.00 -3.77
N ARG A 355 -16.96 15.70 -4.95
CA ARG A 355 -16.28 15.94 -6.23
C ARG A 355 -16.22 17.44 -6.55
N ASN A 356 -15.01 17.93 -6.83
CA ASN A 356 -14.73 19.35 -7.10
C ASN A 356 -14.98 19.76 -8.56
N SER A 357 -15.06 18.81 -9.50
CA SER A 357 -15.27 19.09 -10.94
C SER A 357 -16.17 18.04 -11.63
N ASP A 358 -16.58 18.34 -12.87
CA ASP A 358 -17.23 17.35 -13.76
C ASP A 358 -16.20 16.38 -14.40
N ASP A 359 -14.90 16.74 -14.44
CA ASP A 359 -13.80 15.86 -14.86
C ASP A 359 -13.48 14.76 -13.82
N ASP A 360 -14.00 14.88 -12.60
CA ASP A 360 -13.93 13.85 -11.55
C ASP A 360 -15.09 12.83 -11.60
N ASP A 361 -15.84 12.74 -12.70
CA ASP A 361 -16.80 11.65 -12.85
C ASP A 361 -16.06 10.30 -12.85
N PRO A 362 -16.24 9.43 -11.83
CA PRO A 362 -15.56 8.15 -11.79
C PRO A 362 -15.87 7.37 -13.05
N THR A 363 -17.08 7.44 -13.59
CA THR A 363 -17.44 6.70 -14.82
C THR A 363 -16.75 7.16 -16.10
N LEU A 364 -16.08 8.34 -16.10
CA LEU A 364 -15.38 8.88 -17.28
C LEU A 364 -13.86 8.64 -17.28
N THR A 365 -13.26 8.25 -16.15
CA THR A 365 -11.83 7.89 -16.06
C THR A 365 -11.62 6.36 -16.06
N SER A 366 -10.38 5.90 -16.31
CA SER A 366 -10.03 4.47 -16.23
C SER A 366 -10.40 3.89 -14.87
N LEU A 367 -10.73 2.60 -14.80
CA LEU A 367 -10.82 1.86 -13.54
C LEU A 367 -9.48 1.91 -12.78
N MET A 368 -8.35 1.99 -13.51
CA MET A 368 -7.02 2.21 -12.91
C MET A 368 -6.89 3.62 -12.34
N ASP A 369 -7.12 4.68 -13.15
CA ASP A 369 -7.14 6.09 -12.71
C ASP A 369 -8.00 6.28 -11.42
N ARG A 370 -9.13 5.59 -11.31
CA ARG A 370 -10.00 5.58 -10.11
C ARG A 370 -9.35 4.84 -8.93
N LEU A 371 -8.82 3.65 -9.17
CA LEU A 371 -8.13 2.83 -8.18
C LEU A 371 -6.88 3.53 -7.63
N ASP A 372 -6.24 4.39 -8.42
CA ASP A 372 -5.09 5.22 -8.01
C ASP A 372 -5.55 6.36 -7.10
N LYS A 373 -6.59 7.12 -7.49
CA LYS A 373 -7.22 8.17 -6.66
C LYS A 373 -7.76 7.66 -5.32
N LEU A 374 -8.13 6.38 -5.22
CA LEU A 374 -8.68 5.75 -4.01
C LEU A 374 -7.64 5.06 -3.12
N SER A 375 -6.40 4.97 -3.60
CA SER A 375 -5.41 4.09 -3.00
C SER A 375 -4.87 4.66 -1.70
N VAL A 376 -5.03 3.94 -0.59
CA VAL A 376 -4.31 4.23 0.66
C VAL A 376 -2.91 3.60 0.65
N SER A 377 -2.66 2.67 -0.28
CA SER A 377 -1.34 2.08 -0.53
C SER A 377 -0.45 2.85 -1.52
N ASN A 378 -0.97 3.55 -2.55
CA ASN A 378 -0.17 4.16 -3.63
C ASN A 378 0.58 5.45 -3.23
N HIS A 379 1.37 5.33 -2.17
CA HIS A 379 2.23 6.35 -1.62
C HIS A 379 3.59 5.71 -1.33
N ALA A 380 4.65 6.52 -1.34
CA ALA A 380 5.97 6.09 -0.89
C ALA A 380 5.89 5.37 0.47
N LEU A 381 6.66 4.28 0.65
CA LEU A 381 6.64 3.46 1.89
C LEU A 381 6.77 4.32 3.16
N VAL A 382 7.51 5.44 3.04
CA VAL A 382 7.66 6.46 4.07
C VAL A 382 7.59 7.86 3.45
N GLY A 383 6.81 8.76 4.05
CA GLY A 383 6.61 10.15 3.59
C GLY A 383 7.87 11.04 3.65
N VAL A 384 7.73 12.31 3.25
CA VAL A 384 8.77 13.36 3.35
C VAL A 384 9.22 13.51 4.82
N ALA A 385 10.47 13.87 5.09
CA ALA A 385 10.91 14.13 6.47
C ALA A 385 10.90 15.63 6.75
N GLN A 386 10.43 16.05 7.93
CA GLN A 386 10.40 17.45 8.36
C GLN A 386 10.81 17.58 9.83
N HIS A 387 11.34 18.74 10.22
CA HIS A 387 11.60 19.04 11.64
C HIS A 387 10.29 18.98 12.44
N TYR A 388 10.34 18.51 13.69
CA TYR A 388 9.20 18.61 14.58
C TYR A 388 8.73 20.06 14.76
N ASP A 389 7.49 20.33 14.34
CA ASP A 389 6.78 21.56 14.66
C ASP A 389 5.58 21.23 15.56
N PRO A 390 5.60 21.68 16.84
CA PRO A 390 4.49 21.45 17.77
C PRO A 390 3.17 22.07 17.31
N SER A 391 3.21 23.16 16.53
CA SER A 391 2.01 23.83 16.03
C SER A 391 1.33 23.03 14.91
N VAL A 392 2.12 22.46 13.99
CA VAL A 392 1.62 21.54 12.95
C VAL A 392 1.09 20.25 13.59
N ALA A 393 1.84 19.66 14.54
CA ALA A 393 1.38 18.46 15.26
C ALA A 393 0.07 18.69 16.03
N THR A 394 -0.14 19.90 16.57
CA THR A 394 -1.40 20.31 17.21
C THR A 394 -2.57 20.36 16.23
N ILE A 395 -2.33 20.85 15.01
CA ILE A 395 -3.33 20.90 13.92
C ILE A 395 -3.71 19.47 13.50
N ILE A 396 -2.70 18.64 13.18
CA ILE A 396 -2.88 17.22 12.83
C ILE A 396 -3.64 16.48 13.94
N PHE A 397 -3.23 16.61 15.20
CA PHE A 397 -3.91 15.94 16.32
C PHE A 397 -5.39 16.34 16.46
N ARG A 398 -5.73 17.60 16.18
CA ARG A 398 -7.13 18.09 16.23
C ARG A 398 -7.97 17.64 15.04
N GLN A 399 -7.34 17.27 13.93
CA GLN A 399 -8.01 16.96 12.65
C GLN A 399 -7.68 15.56 12.10
N ALA A 400 -7.10 14.67 12.92
CA ALA A 400 -6.56 13.38 12.48
C ALA A 400 -7.59 12.45 11.79
N VAL A 401 -8.89 12.62 12.10
CA VAL A 401 -9.98 11.86 11.45
C VAL A 401 -10.43 12.51 10.12
N GLU A 402 -10.17 13.79 9.92
CA GLU A 402 -10.64 14.58 8.78
C GLU A 402 -9.57 14.74 7.68
N HIS A 403 -8.28 14.86 8.04
CA HIS A 403 -7.18 15.03 7.06
C HIS A 403 -6.37 13.77 6.74
N ALA A 404 -6.54 12.65 7.46
CA ALA A 404 -5.76 11.43 7.18
C ALA A 404 -5.98 10.82 5.79
N TYR A 405 -7.05 11.23 5.10
CA TYR A 405 -7.45 10.76 3.77
C TYR A 405 -7.85 11.93 2.86
N ASP A 406 -7.13 13.05 2.98
CA ASP A 406 -7.34 14.21 2.14
C ASP A 406 -6.60 14.05 0.80
N PHE A 407 -7.29 13.46 -0.18
CA PHE A 407 -6.73 13.21 -1.52
C PHE A 407 -6.82 14.42 -2.47
N ASP A 408 -7.54 15.50 -2.09
CA ASP A 408 -7.52 16.84 -2.70
C ASP A 408 -8.46 17.78 -1.90
N ALA A 409 -7.91 18.66 -1.06
CA ALA A 409 -8.59 19.38 0.03
C ALA A 409 -9.98 19.99 -0.27
N ALA A 410 -11.05 19.30 0.15
CA ALA A 410 -12.42 19.81 0.15
C ALA A 410 -13.34 19.28 1.27
N ALA A 411 -13.12 19.81 2.48
CA ALA A 411 -14.06 20.00 3.60
C ALA A 411 -14.67 18.76 4.31
N PRO A 412 -14.60 18.71 5.66
CA PRO A 412 -15.28 17.68 6.45
C PRO A 412 -16.81 17.86 6.42
N ALA A 413 -17.52 16.74 6.19
CA ALA A 413 -18.96 16.74 6.07
C ALA A 413 -19.68 16.73 7.43
N LEU A 414 -19.95 17.94 7.95
CA LEU A 414 -20.95 18.26 8.98
C LEU A 414 -20.79 17.59 10.36
N THR A 415 -20.63 18.42 11.40
CA THR A 415 -20.67 17.98 12.80
C THR A 415 -22.03 17.39 13.17
N TRP A 416 -22.01 16.36 14.02
CA TRP A 416 -23.14 15.50 14.42
C TRP A 416 -24.45 16.26 14.74
N ASN A 417 -24.35 17.46 15.30
CA ASN A 417 -25.48 18.28 15.75
C ASN A 417 -26.26 18.98 14.62
N SER A 418 -25.98 18.71 13.34
CA SER A 418 -26.48 19.51 12.20
C SER A 418 -27.24 18.74 11.10
N LEU A 419 -27.47 17.43 11.26
CA LEU A 419 -28.18 16.61 10.27
C LEU A 419 -29.66 16.38 10.66
N PRO A 420 -30.63 16.81 9.84
CA PRO A 420 -32.05 16.48 10.06
C PRO A 420 -32.34 15.00 9.79
N GLU A 421 -33.23 14.40 10.59
CA GLU A 421 -33.69 13.01 10.44
C GLU A 421 -34.27 12.71 9.04
N GLU A 422 -34.74 13.74 8.33
CA GLU A 422 -35.38 13.59 7.02
C GLU A 422 -34.43 13.05 5.92
N ARG A 423 -33.10 13.12 6.09
CA ARG A 423 -32.13 12.49 5.16
C ARG A 423 -32.04 10.97 5.27
N PHE A 424 -32.61 10.34 6.29
CA PHE A 424 -32.59 8.89 6.47
C PHE A 424 -33.81 8.18 5.84
N ARG A 425 -34.73 8.90 5.20
CA ARG A 425 -36.04 8.39 4.76
C ARG A 425 -36.06 7.36 3.61
N ASN A 426 -34.90 7.00 3.03
CA ASN A 426 -34.80 6.04 1.92
C ASN A 426 -34.08 4.72 2.31
N ILE A 427 -34.23 4.24 3.55
CA ILE A 427 -33.73 2.92 3.94
C ILE A 427 -34.88 2.00 4.37
N GLU A 428 -35.40 1.24 3.41
CA GLU A 428 -36.24 0.08 3.70
C GLU A 428 -35.39 -1.01 4.37
N ASN A 429 -35.56 -1.13 5.69
CA ASN A 429 -35.04 -2.17 6.57
C ASN A 429 -33.51 -2.29 6.74
N VAL A 430 -32.89 -1.27 7.37
CA VAL A 430 -31.51 -1.30 7.89
C VAL A 430 -31.19 -2.61 8.63
N THR A 431 -32.11 -3.06 9.48
CA THR A 431 -31.92 -4.18 10.42
C THR A 431 -31.68 -5.50 9.69
N GLU A 432 -32.33 -5.71 8.54
CA GLU A 432 -32.16 -6.92 7.73
C GLU A 432 -30.76 -7.02 7.14
N ALA A 433 -30.24 -5.93 6.56
CA ALA A 433 -28.88 -5.89 6.02
C ALA A 433 -27.81 -6.10 7.11
N ILE A 434 -27.99 -5.48 8.29
CA ILE A 434 -27.12 -5.73 9.46
C ILE A 434 -27.11 -7.22 9.81
N ASN A 435 -28.30 -7.83 9.91
CA ASN A 435 -28.43 -9.22 10.32
C ASN A 435 -27.80 -10.17 9.29
N THR A 436 -28.01 -9.93 7.99
CA THR A 436 -27.36 -10.73 6.92
C THR A 436 -25.84 -10.66 7.02
N MET A 437 -25.24 -9.47 7.12
CA MET A 437 -23.78 -9.32 7.25
C MET A 437 -23.23 -10.00 8.51
N ASN A 438 -23.90 -9.82 9.65
CA ASN A 438 -23.51 -10.47 10.91
C ASN A 438 -23.61 -12.00 10.81
N THR A 439 -24.67 -12.54 10.19
CA THR A 439 -24.83 -13.99 9.99
C THR A 439 -23.80 -14.55 9.01
N VAL A 440 -23.50 -13.86 7.91
CA VAL A 440 -22.45 -14.27 6.95
C VAL A 440 -21.10 -14.32 7.65
N ALA A 441 -20.69 -13.24 8.32
CA ALA A 441 -19.40 -13.19 9.02
C ALA A 441 -19.30 -14.21 10.17
N ALA A 442 -20.38 -14.44 10.94
CA ALA A 442 -20.40 -15.48 11.96
C ALA A 442 -20.29 -16.89 11.35
N THR A 443 -20.97 -17.15 10.22
CA THR A 443 -20.89 -18.42 9.49
C THR A 443 -19.49 -18.63 8.90
N GLU A 444 -18.87 -17.57 8.38
CA GLU A 444 -17.48 -17.60 7.91
C GLU A 444 -16.52 -17.90 9.07
N ASN A 445 -16.66 -17.21 10.22
CA ASN A 445 -15.84 -17.48 11.41
C ASN A 445 -15.98 -18.93 11.89
N SER A 446 -17.19 -19.46 12.04
CA SER A 446 -17.43 -20.84 12.47
C SER A 446 -16.95 -21.90 11.47
N ALA A 447 -16.87 -21.59 10.18
CA ALA A 447 -16.36 -22.51 9.17
C ALA A 447 -14.82 -22.68 9.21
N TRP A 448 -14.10 -21.86 9.99
CA TRP A 448 -12.66 -22.00 10.24
C TRP A 448 -12.35 -22.64 11.61
N GLU A 449 -13.31 -22.66 12.53
CA GLU A 449 -13.22 -23.37 13.82
C GLU A 449 -13.61 -24.84 13.69
N GLU A 450 -13.01 -25.57 12.73
CA GLU A 450 -13.01 -27.03 12.85
C GLU A 450 -12.12 -27.41 14.05
N PRO A 451 -12.62 -28.21 15.02
CA PRO A 451 -11.78 -28.68 16.11
C PRO A 451 -10.64 -29.52 15.55
N LEU A 452 -9.40 -29.20 15.94
CA LEU A 452 -8.31 -30.16 15.86
C LEU A 452 -8.79 -31.43 16.58
N GLY A 453 -8.98 -32.51 15.83
CA GLY A 453 -9.50 -33.77 16.35
C GLY A 453 -8.61 -34.28 17.48
N ASP A 454 -9.13 -34.22 18.70
CA ASP A 454 -8.48 -34.79 19.88
C ASP A 454 -8.62 -36.31 19.80
N ASP A 455 -7.68 -36.95 19.11
CA ASP A 455 -7.49 -38.40 19.08
C ASP A 455 -6.97 -38.90 20.45
N SER A 456 -7.77 -38.68 21.50
CA SER A 456 -7.56 -39.25 22.82
C SER A 456 -8.76 -40.11 23.27
N ASN A 457 -8.48 -41.41 23.39
CA ASN A 457 -9.40 -42.45 23.83
C ASN A 457 -10.27 -42.05 25.04
N SER A 458 -11.58 -42.23 24.92
CA SER A 458 -12.40 -42.63 26.07
C SER A 458 -13.33 -43.80 25.71
N VAL A 459 -12.92 -44.99 26.14
CA VAL A 459 -13.76 -46.19 26.16
C VAL A 459 -14.76 -46.06 27.32
N SER A 460 -16.05 -46.21 27.06
CA SER A 460 -17.05 -46.60 28.07
C SER A 460 -18.28 -47.25 27.44
N GLN A 461 -18.55 -48.49 27.85
CA GLN A 461 -19.83 -49.23 27.72
C GLN A 461 -20.91 -48.55 28.61
N GLU A 462 -22.23 -48.79 28.61
CA GLU A 462 -23.22 -49.67 27.92
C GLU A 462 -24.62 -49.02 28.17
N ALA A 463 -25.77 -49.31 27.54
CA ALA A 463 -26.28 -50.24 26.51
C ALA A 463 -27.52 -49.55 25.84
N GLY A 464 -28.38 -50.11 24.97
CA GLY A 464 -28.55 -51.44 24.36
C GLY A 464 -30.01 -51.66 23.87
N ALA A 465 -30.26 -52.71 23.06
CA ALA A 465 -31.58 -53.16 22.53
C ALA A 465 -32.29 -52.25 21.48
N MET A 466 -32.96 -52.73 20.42
CA MET A 466 -33.19 -54.10 19.90
C MET A 466 -33.78 -54.09 18.45
N VAL A 467 -33.73 -55.24 17.73
CA VAL A 467 -34.52 -55.62 16.50
C VAL A 467 -34.13 -54.91 15.16
N VAL A 468 -34.06 -55.51 13.94
CA VAL A 468 -33.76 -56.83 13.31
C VAL A 468 -34.32 -56.82 11.85
N ASP A 469 -33.84 -57.71 10.96
CA ASP A 469 -34.14 -57.90 9.50
C ASP A 469 -33.57 -56.82 8.54
N GLY A 470 -33.15 -57.05 7.27
CA GLY A 470 -32.97 -58.22 6.38
C GLY A 470 -32.82 -57.72 4.90
N GLU A 471 -32.10 -58.30 3.93
CA GLU A 471 -31.26 -59.51 3.85
C GLU A 471 -30.08 -59.39 2.82
N ALA A 472 -29.26 -60.44 2.77
CA ALA A 472 -28.05 -60.79 1.99
C ALA A 472 -28.08 -60.81 0.44
N ASN A 473 -26.90 -60.57 -0.18
CA ASN A 473 -26.23 -61.39 -1.24
C ASN A 473 -24.92 -60.71 -1.73
N SER A 474 -23.71 -61.21 -1.43
CA SER A 474 -22.96 -62.32 -2.06
C SER A 474 -22.18 -61.97 -3.36
N GLY A 475 -20.83 -61.93 -3.30
CA GLY A 475 -19.94 -61.95 -4.49
C GLY A 475 -19.58 -63.39 -4.92
N PRO A 476 -18.34 -63.72 -5.39
CA PRO A 476 -17.21 -62.85 -5.78
C PRO A 476 -16.51 -63.26 -7.14
N PRO A 477 -15.20 -63.66 -7.27
CA PRO A 477 -14.12 -62.81 -7.84
C PRO A 477 -13.22 -63.42 -8.97
N LEU A 478 -12.21 -62.65 -9.46
CA LEU A 478 -10.77 -63.04 -9.76
C LEU A 478 -10.12 -62.72 -11.15
N LYS A 479 -8.86 -62.23 -11.03
CA LYS A 479 -7.60 -62.57 -11.77
C LYS A 479 -7.25 -62.00 -13.17
N ARG A 480 -6.15 -61.22 -13.17
CA ARG A 480 -4.89 -61.32 -13.96
C ARG A 480 -4.94 -61.81 -15.43
N GLN A 481 -4.30 -61.02 -16.32
CA GLN A 481 -3.09 -61.48 -17.03
C GLN A 481 -2.22 -60.33 -17.61
N ARG A 482 -0.92 -60.62 -17.80
CA ARG A 482 0.07 -59.81 -18.56
C ARG A 482 0.22 -60.38 -19.96
N SER A 483 0.64 -59.55 -20.93
CA SER A 483 1.56 -59.99 -22.00
C SER A 483 2.20 -58.80 -22.72
N ASP A 484 3.54 -58.78 -22.79
CA ASP A 484 4.35 -57.91 -23.64
C ASP A 484 4.16 -58.23 -25.14
N HIS A 485 4.58 -57.33 -26.06
CA HIS A 485 5.62 -57.61 -27.09
C HIS A 485 5.92 -56.44 -28.06
N SER A 486 7.02 -55.73 -27.80
CA SER A 486 8.16 -55.47 -28.70
C SER A 486 8.05 -54.79 -30.10
N ARG A 487 9.05 -53.90 -30.33
CA ARG A 487 9.69 -53.46 -31.62
C ARG A 487 8.87 -52.55 -32.57
N GLY A 488 9.46 -51.52 -33.18
CA GLY A 488 10.82 -50.95 -33.08
C GLY A 488 11.25 -50.25 -34.38
N GLY A 489 12.17 -49.27 -34.32
CA GLY A 489 12.83 -48.71 -35.52
C GLY A 489 13.22 -47.23 -35.45
N SER A 490 14.49 -46.97 -35.12
CA SER A 490 15.20 -45.72 -35.46
C SER A 490 16.32 -46.03 -36.45
N PRO A 491 16.66 -45.12 -37.36
CA PRO A 491 18.00 -44.50 -37.35
C PRO A 491 17.94 -43.03 -37.86
N SER A 492 18.93 -42.14 -37.75
CA SER A 492 20.12 -41.90 -36.91
C SER A 492 20.93 -40.79 -37.62
N MET A 493 21.45 -39.80 -36.89
CA MET A 493 22.70 -39.05 -37.18
C MET A 493 22.88 -38.27 -38.51
N SER A 494 23.06 -36.95 -38.40
CA SER A 494 24.22 -36.24 -38.98
C SER A 494 24.40 -34.81 -38.45
N THR A 495 25.66 -34.45 -38.16
CA THR A 495 26.21 -33.11 -37.91
C THR A 495 27.40 -32.91 -38.88
N PRO A 496 28.20 -31.83 -38.87
CA PRO A 496 27.98 -30.43 -38.45
C PRO A 496 28.32 -29.41 -39.59
N SER A 497 28.08 -28.10 -39.40
CA SER A 497 28.96 -27.04 -39.97
C SER A 497 28.66 -25.62 -39.45
N SER A 498 29.72 -24.96 -38.97
CA SER A 498 29.93 -23.50 -38.92
C SER A 498 30.93 -23.14 -40.07
N PRO A 499 31.26 -21.86 -40.43
CA PRO A 499 31.27 -20.68 -39.55
C PRO A 499 31.08 -19.25 -40.18
N ARG A 500 31.30 -18.22 -39.33
CA ARG A 500 31.84 -16.85 -39.61
C ARG A 500 30.95 -15.65 -40.02
N ASP A 501 30.86 -14.72 -39.05
CA ASP A 501 31.37 -13.33 -39.06
C ASP A 501 30.57 -12.09 -39.60
N LEU A 502 30.54 -11.09 -38.70
CA LEU A 502 30.67 -9.63 -38.90
C LEU A 502 29.52 -8.78 -39.53
N SER A 503 28.71 -8.16 -38.64
CA SER A 503 28.96 -6.79 -38.11
C SER A 503 27.80 -5.76 -38.06
N LYS A 504 27.81 -4.97 -36.97
CA LYS A 504 27.39 -3.56 -36.78
C LYS A 504 25.90 -3.12 -36.77
N ALA A 505 25.50 -2.74 -35.55
CA ALA A 505 24.93 -1.45 -35.16
C ALA A 505 23.43 -1.12 -35.41
N SER A 506 22.69 -0.95 -34.31
CA SER A 506 21.89 0.24 -33.98
C SER A 506 21.52 0.22 -32.48
N GLY A 507 21.53 1.37 -31.81
CA GLY A 507 21.26 1.47 -30.36
C GLY A 507 19.77 1.62 -30.02
N PRO A 508 19.36 1.42 -28.75
CA PRO A 508 17.97 1.50 -28.34
C PRO A 508 17.45 2.95 -28.33
N SER A 509 16.24 3.12 -28.85
CA SER A 509 15.57 4.40 -29.09
C SER A 509 15.05 5.08 -27.82
N ARG A 510 14.94 6.41 -27.88
CA ARG A 510 14.21 7.23 -26.90
C ARG A 510 12.70 7.07 -27.04
N LEU A 511 11.98 7.20 -25.94
CA LEU A 511 10.52 7.43 -25.89
C LEU A 511 10.20 8.81 -25.26
N PRO A 512 8.97 9.32 -25.40
CA PRO A 512 8.80 10.68 -25.93
C PRO A 512 8.61 11.80 -24.89
N SER A 513 8.92 13.02 -25.33
CA SER A 513 8.58 14.25 -24.64
C SER A 513 7.09 14.59 -24.79
N PHE A 514 6.42 14.94 -23.68
CA PHE A 514 5.14 15.66 -23.72
C PHE A 514 5.28 17.05 -23.06
N HIS A 515 4.60 18.04 -23.63
CA HIS A 515 4.62 19.42 -23.16
C HIS A 515 3.66 19.63 -21.99
N GLY A 516 4.18 20.07 -20.84
CA GLY A 516 3.36 20.57 -19.74
C GLY A 516 2.98 22.04 -19.93
N SER A 517 1.70 22.36 -19.83
CA SER A 517 1.18 23.72 -19.69
C SER A 517 1.61 24.32 -18.35
N GLY A 518 2.05 25.58 -18.35
CA GLY A 518 2.80 26.13 -17.23
C GLY A 518 1.97 26.63 -16.04
N LEU A 519 2.45 26.32 -14.83
CA LEU A 519 2.22 27.11 -13.62
C LEU A 519 3.57 27.61 -13.10
N ARG A 520 3.63 28.89 -12.71
CA ARG A 520 4.87 29.56 -12.30
C ARG A 520 5.17 29.31 -10.82
N SER A 521 6.36 28.81 -10.52
CA SER A 521 6.99 28.90 -9.20
C SER A 521 8.31 29.69 -9.29
N ASN A 522 8.63 30.44 -8.24
CA ASN A 522 9.73 31.42 -8.28
C ASN A 522 11.11 30.75 -8.10
N LEU A 523 12.00 30.96 -9.06
CA LEU A 523 13.37 30.48 -9.04
C LEU A 523 14.23 31.29 -8.05
N ILE A 524 14.88 30.59 -7.11
CA ILE A 524 16.07 31.11 -6.40
C ILE A 524 17.28 30.37 -6.97
N ASN A 525 18.11 31.07 -7.75
CA ASN A 525 19.35 30.55 -8.31
C ASN A 525 20.49 30.59 -7.28
N PRO A 526 21.20 29.47 -7.04
CA PRO A 526 22.55 29.50 -6.46
C PRO A 526 23.59 29.32 -7.58
N SER A 527 24.32 30.39 -7.90
CA SER A 527 25.45 30.33 -8.85
C SER A 527 26.52 31.34 -8.46
N ILE A 528 27.37 30.98 -7.49
CA ILE A 528 28.57 31.74 -7.14
C ILE A 528 29.75 30.78 -7.01
N VAL A 529 30.61 30.76 -8.02
CA VAL A 529 31.94 30.14 -8.00
C VAL A 529 32.97 31.25 -7.76
N PRO A 530 33.83 31.17 -6.72
CA PRO A 530 34.82 32.23 -6.47
C PRO A 530 36.19 31.93 -7.08
N GLY A 531 36.68 32.83 -7.95
CA GLY A 531 38.12 33.10 -8.10
C GLY A 531 38.66 33.34 -9.51
N GLN A 532 39.10 34.58 -9.81
CA GLN A 532 40.53 34.93 -9.88
C GLN A 532 40.79 36.42 -10.23
N ARG A 533 41.69 37.03 -9.43
CA ARG A 533 42.69 38.10 -9.70
C ARG A 533 42.42 39.22 -10.76
N GLY A 534 42.49 40.47 -10.28
CA GLY A 534 42.84 41.68 -11.06
C GLY A 534 43.32 42.80 -10.13
N ALA A 535 44.44 43.46 -10.42
CA ALA A 535 45.20 44.27 -9.44
C ALA A 535 44.91 45.79 -9.46
N ALA A 536 45.06 46.47 -8.30
CA ALA A 536 45.63 47.83 -8.21
C ALA A 536 46.03 48.27 -6.77
N LYS A 537 47.27 48.72 -6.62
CA LYS A 537 47.81 49.82 -5.76
C LYS A 537 47.21 49.99 -4.34
N SER A 538 47.88 49.56 -3.26
CA SER A 538 49.10 50.15 -2.62
C SER A 538 48.88 51.45 -1.81
N GLN A 539 48.96 51.35 -0.47
CA GLN A 539 49.60 52.35 0.39
C GLN A 539 50.18 51.67 1.64
N GLN A 540 51.34 52.12 2.10
CA GLN A 540 52.14 51.50 3.16
C GLN A 540 51.92 52.22 4.50
N ALA A 541 51.99 51.48 5.61
CA ALA A 541 52.81 51.85 6.78
C ALA A 541 53.01 50.64 7.71
N SER A 542 54.17 50.58 8.35
CA SER A 542 54.69 49.43 9.11
C SER A 542 54.64 49.65 10.64
N ALA A 543 54.42 48.58 11.42
CA ALA A 543 55.01 48.40 12.75
C ALA A 543 55.03 46.90 13.13
N ALA A 544 55.90 46.51 14.07
CA ALA A 544 56.31 45.12 14.28
C ALA A 544 55.97 44.56 15.68
N SER A 545 56.21 43.25 15.86
CA SER A 545 56.20 42.47 17.12
C SER A 545 54.81 42.28 17.76
N SER A 546 54.43 41.15 18.35
CA SER A 546 55.21 40.10 19.01
C SER A 546 54.36 38.82 19.15
N SER A 547 54.99 37.66 19.15
CA SER A 547 54.33 36.38 19.40
C SER A 547 53.88 36.21 20.85
N THR A 548 52.60 35.93 21.07
CA THR A 548 52.16 35.19 22.26
C THR A 548 51.06 34.19 21.90
N SER A 549 51.31 32.95 22.32
CA SER A 549 50.38 31.81 22.23
C SER A 549 49.01 32.13 22.81
N LEU A 550 47.95 31.70 22.13
CA LEU A 550 46.80 30.98 22.71
C LEU A 550 45.96 30.38 21.57
N LYS A 551 46.27 29.13 21.16
CA LYS A 551 45.37 28.36 20.28
C LYS A 551 44.15 27.92 21.11
N PRO A 552 42.90 28.32 20.78
CA PRO A 552 41.74 27.73 21.42
C PRO A 552 41.64 26.26 21.02
N LYS A 553 41.62 25.38 22.02
CA LYS A 553 41.57 23.92 21.83
C LYS A 553 40.14 23.51 21.44
N VAL A 554 39.80 23.67 20.16
CA VAL A 554 38.54 23.15 19.59
C VAL A 554 38.59 21.63 19.65
N THR A 555 37.95 21.05 20.67
CA THR A 555 37.75 19.61 20.77
C THR A 555 36.76 19.17 19.70
N GLN A 556 37.26 18.50 18.67
CA GLN A 556 36.47 17.84 17.64
C GLN A 556 35.64 16.71 18.26
N ALA A 557 34.38 17.00 18.58
CA ALA A 557 33.39 16.00 18.94
C ALA A 557 32.75 15.45 17.66
N SER A 558 33.37 14.43 17.07
CA SER A 558 32.73 13.63 16.02
C SER A 558 31.77 12.60 16.64
N ASN A 559 30.82 12.10 15.85
CA ASN A 559 29.99 10.92 16.16
C ASN A 559 30.81 9.60 16.21
N ARG A 560 32.14 9.65 16.29
CA ARG A 560 32.96 8.51 16.71
C ARG A 560 32.89 8.39 18.24
N PRO A 561 32.15 7.43 18.82
CA PRO A 561 32.31 7.11 20.24
C PRO A 561 33.76 6.68 20.49
N VAL A 562 34.45 7.41 21.37
CA VAL A 562 35.89 7.21 21.63
C VAL A 562 36.19 5.83 22.25
N ASN A 563 35.17 5.16 22.82
CA ASN A 563 35.12 3.71 23.02
C ASN A 563 33.65 3.24 22.92
N ARG A 564 33.37 2.12 22.24
CA ARG A 564 32.08 1.40 22.34
C ARG A 564 32.18 0.30 23.41
N GLY A 565 31.05 -0.12 23.97
CA GLY A 565 30.99 -1.35 24.76
C GLY A 565 31.13 -2.58 23.85
N SER A 566 31.69 -3.68 24.36
CA SER A 566 31.83 -4.95 23.64
C SER A 566 30.49 -5.59 23.25
N TRP A 567 29.40 -5.19 23.92
CA TRP A 567 28.04 -5.60 23.62
C TRP A 567 27.44 -4.92 22.37
N VAL A 568 28.02 -3.84 21.87
CA VAL A 568 27.51 -3.14 20.67
C VAL A 568 27.78 -4.03 19.44
N PRO A 569 26.75 -4.37 18.63
CA PRO A 569 26.95 -5.21 17.45
C PRO A 569 27.96 -4.64 16.44
N ALA A 570 28.53 -5.53 15.63
CA ALA A 570 29.50 -5.16 14.61
C ALA A 570 28.88 -4.29 13.50
N GLU A 571 29.70 -3.44 12.88
CA GLU A 571 29.32 -2.69 11.68
C GLU A 571 29.26 -3.61 10.46
N VAL A 572 28.47 -3.22 9.45
CA VAL A 572 28.47 -3.90 8.15
C VAL A 572 29.88 -3.91 7.52
N PRO A 573 30.34 -5.04 6.93
CA PRO A 573 31.62 -5.12 6.24
C PRO A 573 31.86 -3.97 5.25
N GLY A 574 33.10 -3.47 5.19
CA GLY A 574 33.47 -2.34 4.33
C GLY A 574 33.10 -0.93 4.85
N TRP A 575 32.13 -0.79 5.77
CA TRP A 575 31.70 0.52 6.28
C TRP A 575 32.82 1.29 7.01
N ALA A 576 33.54 0.61 7.91
CA ALA A 576 34.66 1.20 8.64
C ALA A 576 35.78 1.70 7.70
N ALA A 577 36.02 0.99 6.59
CA ALA A 577 36.98 1.41 5.57
C ALA A 577 36.47 2.66 4.82
N ALA A 578 35.19 2.69 4.44
CA ALA A 578 34.59 3.85 3.79
C ALA A 578 34.67 5.13 4.65
N LEU A 579 34.44 5.01 5.97
CA LEU A 579 34.60 6.12 6.92
C LEU A 579 36.04 6.65 7.04
N LEU A 580 37.06 5.83 6.72
CA LEU A 580 38.46 6.28 6.65
C LEU A 580 38.76 7.03 5.34
N HIS A 581 38.08 6.69 4.24
CA HIS A 581 38.28 7.33 2.94
C HIS A 581 37.60 8.71 2.80
N CYS A 582 36.55 8.99 3.57
CA CYS A 582 35.75 10.20 3.38
C CYS A 582 36.34 11.48 4.02
N ASP A 583 37.14 11.36 5.09
CA ASP A 583 37.64 12.47 5.93
C ASP A 583 36.56 13.51 6.35
N LEU A 584 35.34 13.03 6.57
CA LEU A 584 34.20 13.86 7.00
C LEU A 584 34.05 13.85 8.52
N SER A 585 33.63 15.00 9.05
CA SER A 585 33.21 15.18 10.44
C SER A 585 31.82 15.82 10.48
N ASP A 586 31.08 15.60 11.57
CA ASP A 586 29.75 16.19 11.73
C ASP A 586 29.84 17.72 11.77
N THR A 587 28.84 18.40 11.22
CA THR A 587 28.82 19.86 11.28
C THR A 587 28.67 20.31 12.74
N PRO A 588 29.35 21.39 13.16
CA PRO A 588 29.26 21.90 14.53
C PRO A 588 27.90 22.56 14.85
N ASP A 589 26.99 22.67 13.87
CA ASP A 589 25.64 23.15 14.09
C ASP A 589 24.84 22.09 14.86
N GLY A 590 24.59 22.40 16.14
CA GLY A 590 24.01 21.48 17.13
C GLY A 590 22.53 21.16 16.95
N ARG A 591 22.07 20.93 15.72
CA ARG A 591 20.71 20.53 15.33
C ARG A 591 20.74 19.26 14.46
N LEU A 592 21.55 18.29 14.85
CA LEU A 592 21.58 16.98 14.17
C LEU A 592 20.25 16.26 14.36
N LEU A 593 19.56 15.99 13.25
CA LEU A 593 18.22 15.45 13.20
C LEU A 593 18.20 13.93 12.99
N TYR A 594 17.23 13.27 13.64
CA TYR A 594 17.00 11.83 13.54
C TYR A 594 15.49 11.52 13.60
N ALA A 595 15.05 10.55 12.81
CA ALA A 595 13.66 10.07 12.80
C ALA A 595 13.33 9.18 14.00
N LEU A 596 14.34 8.52 14.58
CA LEU A 596 14.29 7.78 15.84
C LEU A 596 15.46 8.23 16.75
N PRO A 597 15.48 7.88 18.05
CA PRO A 597 16.66 8.11 18.88
C PRO A 597 17.94 7.62 18.21
N SER A 598 18.99 8.46 18.20
CA SER A 598 20.30 8.03 17.71
C SER A 598 20.81 6.85 18.57
N PRO A 599 21.34 5.76 17.97
CA PRO A 599 21.93 4.64 18.71
C PRO A 599 22.98 5.10 19.74
N HIS A 600 23.71 6.18 19.43
CA HIS A 600 24.71 6.79 20.32
C HIS A 600 24.16 7.25 21.68
N LEU A 601 22.86 7.53 21.80
CA LEU A 601 22.22 7.83 23.09
C LEU A 601 22.27 6.64 24.07
N PHE A 602 22.44 5.41 23.56
CA PHE A 602 22.49 4.17 24.33
C PHE A 602 23.89 3.57 24.48
N TYR A 603 24.91 4.09 23.77
CA TYR A 603 26.29 3.57 23.76
C TYR A 603 27.08 3.78 25.08
N GLN A 604 26.42 4.03 26.21
CA GLN A 604 27.11 4.22 27.49
C GLN A 604 27.79 2.92 27.92
N GLN A 605 29.06 3.00 28.33
CA GLN A 605 29.81 1.85 28.82
C GLN A 605 29.29 1.33 30.17
N ASP A 606 28.77 2.21 31.02
CA ASP A 606 28.12 1.81 32.26
C ASP A 606 26.68 1.34 32.00
N VAL A 607 26.54 0.05 31.77
CA VAL A 607 25.25 -0.64 31.55
C VAL A 607 24.34 -0.64 32.78
N ASN A 608 24.85 -0.23 33.94
CA ASN A 608 24.11 -0.06 35.19
C ASN A 608 23.72 1.40 35.46
N ASN A 609 24.06 2.34 34.57
CA ASN A 609 23.71 3.74 34.74
C ASN A 609 22.18 3.91 34.80
N ASP A 610 21.68 4.33 35.95
CA ASP A 610 20.25 4.38 36.28
C ASP A 610 19.44 5.24 35.26
N GLY A 611 20.04 6.32 34.75
CA GLY A 611 19.47 7.17 33.71
C GLY A 611 19.44 6.52 32.32
N ALA A 612 20.51 5.81 31.93
CA ALA A 612 20.54 5.05 30.67
C ALA A 612 19.60 3.83 30.70
N CYS A 613 19.43 3.19 31.86
CA CYS A 613 18.44 2.15 32.10
C CYS A 613 17.01 2.72 31.97
N GLN A 614 16.76 3.91 32.53
CA GLN A 614 15.47 4.60 32.39
C GLN A 614 15.16 4.95 30.94
N MET A 615 16.12 5.51 30.20
CA MET A 615 15.94 5.83 28.77
C MET A 615 15.65 4.56 27.95
N LEU A 616 16.31 3.44 28.23
CA LEU A 616 16.07 2.16 27.56
C LEU A 616 14.69 1.57 27.91
N HIS A 617 14.33 1.57 29.19
CA HIS A 617 13.04 1.06 29.66
C HIS A 617 11.86 1.88 29.09
N ASN A 618 12.00 3.22 29.05
CA ASN A 618 11.02 4.11 28.44
C ASN A 618 11.04 4.07 26.90
N TRP A 619 12.17 3.74 26.25
CA TRP A 619 12.20 3.47 24.80
C TRP A 619 11.31 2.28 24.46
N ILE A 620 11.51 1.13 25.13
CA ILE A 620 10.72 -0.10 24.88
C ILE A 620 9.21 0.20 25.01
N ARG A 621 8.85 1.02 26.00
CA ARG A 621 7.47 1.51 26.23
C ARG A 621 6.88 2.31 25.07
N ILE A 622 7.60 3.31 24.54
CA ILE A 622 7.08 4.24 23.52
C ILE A 622 7.39 3.81 22.08
N ARG A 623 8.25 2.81 21.90
CA ARG A 623 8.79 2.35 20.61
C ARG A 623 7.71 2.13 19.55
N ARG A 624 6.66 1.37 19.86
CA ARG A 624 5.61 1.03 18.89
C ARG A 624 4.96 2.27 18.31
N TRP A 625 4.63 3.24 19.17
CA TRP A 625 4.12 4.53 18.73
C TRP A 625 5.13 5.31 17.88
N CYS A 626 6.40 5.40 18.29
CA CYS A 626 7.42 6.07 17.47
C CYS A 626 7.62 5.42 16.08
N LEU A 627 7.56 4.09 15.99
CA LEU A 627 7.63 3.36 14.72
C LEU A 627 6.35 3.56 13.89
N ARG A 628 5.17 3.56 14.52
CA ARG A 628 3.89 3.87 13.88
C ARG A 628 3.92 5.25 13.23
N GLU A 629 4.32 6.29 13.95
CA GLU A 629 4.34 7.67 13.43
C GLU A 629 5.26 7.82 12.20
N ILE A 630 6.29 6.97 12.08
CA ILE A 630 7.18 6.96 10.92
C ILE A 630 6.54 6.23 9.73
N VAL A 631 6.00 5.03 9.98
CA VAL A 631 5.52 4.13 8.92
C VAL A 631 4.11 4.52 8.44
N HIS A 632 3.26 4.96 9.37
CA HIS A 632 1.82 5.18 9.19
C HIS A 632 1.37 6.61 9.57
N GLY A 633 2.30 7.54 9.82
CA GLY A 633 1.97 8.94 10.08
C GLY A 633 1.16 9.54 8.93
N ALA A 634 -0.12 9.82 9.18
CA ALA A 634 -1.08 10.20 8.16
C ALA A 634 -0.78 11.59 7.57
N GLY A 635 -0.75 11.68 6.24
CA GLY A 635 -0.62 12.93 5.48
C GLY A 635 0.77 13.60 5.54
N GLU A 636 1.20 14.05 6.72
CA GLU A 636 2.27 15.06 6.83
C GLU A 636 3.45 14.64 7.73
N ALA A 637 4.47 14.15 7.02
CA ALA A 637 5.89 14.11 7.35
C ALA A 637 6.43 13.26 8.53
N LYS A 638 7.56 12.57 8.27
CA LYS A 638 8.39 11.95 9.32
C LYS A 638 8.86 13.07 10.25
N VAL A 639 8.53 12.97 11.53
CA VAL A 639 8.94 13.96 12.52
C VAL A 639 10.38 13.74 12.94
N LEU A 640 11.27 14.58 12.42
CA LEU A 640 12.67 14.64 12.79
C LEU A 640 12.85 15.41 14.11
N MET A 641 13.56 14.81 15.06
CA MET A 641 13.92 15.42 16.34
C MET A 641 15.43 15.42 16.53
N THR A 642 15.93 16.41 17.24
CA THR A 642 17.34 16.46 17.66
C THR A 642 17.66 15.42 18.74
N ASN A 643 18.93 15.08 18.92
CA ASN A 643 19.39 14.22 20.03
C ASN A 643 19.00 14.77 21.42
N GLU A 644 18.79 16.07 21.58
CA GLU A 644 18.35 16.66 22.84
C GLU A 644 16.84 16.50 23.06
N GLU A 645 16.02 16.68 22.02
CA GLU A 645 14.59 16.40 22.06
C GLU A 645 14.30 14.91 22.29
N TRP A 646 15.05 14.02 21.62
CA TRP A 646 14.99 12.58 21.88
C TRP A 646 15.40 12.22 23.31
N ARG A 647 16.43 12.86 23.87
CA ARG A 647 16.80 12.68 25.28
C ARG A 647 15.67 13.11 26.22
N ILE A 648 15.02 14.25 25.94
CA ILE A 648 13.87 14.73 26.72
C ILE A 648 12.71 13.74 26.67
N ALA A 649 12.37 13.23 25.48
CA ALA A 649 11.33 12.20 25.32
C ALA A 649 11.67 10.93 26.12
N LEU A 650 12.90 10.43 25.97
CA LEU A 650 13.35 9.21 26.65
C LEU A 650 13.43 9.34 28.18
N GLU A 651 13.55 10.54 28.75
CA GLU A 651 13.39 10.75 30.21
C GLU A 651 11.97 10.42 30.71
N GLY A 652 10.95 10.45 29.86
CA GLY A 652 9.58 10.04 30.21
C GLY A 652 8.81 11.00 31.14
N LYS A 653 9.31 12.22 31.33
CA LYS A 653 8.77 13.22 32.27
C LYS A 653 7.62 14.03 31.67
N TYR A 654 6.59 13.34 31.18
CA TYR A 654 5.46 13.89 30.42
C TYR A 654 4.43 14.62 31.30
N TYR A 655 4.88 15.62 32.06
CA TYR A 655 4.09 16.42 32.99
C TYR A 655 4.27 17.93 32.74
N GLY A 656 3.39 18.74 33.32
CA GLY A 656 3.36 20.19 33.15
C GLY A 656 4.59 20.87 33.77
N ILE A 657 5.17 21.85 33.06
CA ILE A 657 6.33 22.61 33.57
C ILE A 657 5.84 23.84 34.32
N VAL A 658 5.92 23.77 35.65
CA VAL A 658 5.70 24.92 36.53
C VAL A 658 6.83 25.94 36.34
N ASN A 659 6.51 27.23 36.27
CA ASN A 659 7.43 28.39 36.11
C ASN A 659 7.92 28.73 34.68
N LEU A 660 7.07 28.60 33.65
CA LEU A 660 7.29 29.31 32.37
C LEU A 660 6.99 30.82 32.55
N ASP A 661 8.02 31.68 32.65
CA ASP A 661 7.84 33.13 32.74
C ASP A 661 7.34 33.70 31.39
N PRO A 662 6.18 34.39 31.34
CA PRO A 662 5.57 34.89 30.11
C PRO A 662 6.39 35.87 29.26
N ARG A 663 7.53 36.37 29.78
CA ARG A 663 8.36 37.39 29.12
C ARG A 663 9.48 36.84 28.23
N TYR A 664 9.58 35.52 28.08
CA TYR A 664 10.64 34.85 27.32
C TYR A 664 10.09 33.92 26.23
N THR A 665 10.95 33.14 25.58
CA THR A 665 10.58 32.11 24.62
C THR A 665 9.56 31.15 25.22
N LEU A 666 8.32 31.21 24.73
CA LEU A 666 7.24 30.31 25.11
C LEU A 666 7.34 29.00 24.31
N PRO A 667 6.73 27.91 24.82
CA PRO A 667 6.48 26.71 24.01
C PRO A 667 5.63 27.05 22.78
N ALA A 668 5.79 26.28 21.70
CA ALA A 668 4.94 26.42 20.52
C ALA A 668 3.57 25.72 20.67
N SER A 669 3.45 24.73 21.56
CA SER A 669 2.19 24.09 21.93
C SER A 669 1.18 25.07 22.54
N SER A 670 -0.11 24.84 22.29
CA SER A 670 -1.16 25.74 22.79
C SER A 670 -1.33 25.67 24.32
N LYS A 671 -1.80 26.77 24.93
CA LYS A 671 -2.08 26.83 26.37
C LYS A 671 -3.06 25.74 26.81
N ASP A 672 -4.04 25.43 25.98
CA ASP A 672 -5.06 24.40 26.24
C ASP A 672 -4.49 22.98 26.25
N GLU A 673 -3.36 22.74 25.57
CA GLU A 673 -2.65 21.46 25.59
C GLU A 673 -1.66 21.37 26.73
N LEU A 674 -0.93 22.45 27.02
CA LEU A 674 -0.07 22.55 28.20
C LEU A 674 -0.88 22.31 29.49
N ALA A 675 -2.14 22.75 29.53
CA ALA A 675 -3.08 22.52 30.63
C ALA A 675 -3.64 21.07 30.70
N LYS A 676 -3.45 20.23 29.68
CA LYS A 676 -3.82 18.80 29.69
C LYS A 676 -2.74 17.90 30.27
N LEU A 677 -1.52 18.41 30.45
CA LEU A 677 -0.44 17.65 31.07
C LEU A 677 -0.72 17.45 32.58
N PRO A 678 -0.41 16.27 33.15
CA PRO A 678 -0.51 16.05 34.59
C PRO A 678 0.50 16.92 35.35
N ASN A 679 0.23 17.21 36.63
CA ASN A 679 1.16 17.97 37.48
C ASN A 679 2.43 17.17 37.79
N ASP A 680 3.54 17.86 38.12
CA ASP A 680 4.79 17.21 38.52
C ASP A 680 4.63 16.56 39.91
N PRO A 681 4.81 15.23 40.06
CA PRO A 681 4.71 14.55 41.35
C PRO A 681 5.77 15.03 42.38
N GLY A 682 6.77 15.80 41.97
CA GLY A 682 7.82 16.38 42.80
C GLY A 682 7.50 17.74 43.47
N GLU A 683 6.28 18.27 43.38
CA GLU A 683 5.91 19.64 43.82
C GLU A 683 6.10 19.97 45.33
N GLY A 684 6.64 19.06 46.15
CA GLY A 684 6.88 19.28 47.59
C GLY A 684 8.06 20.21 47.95
N VAL A 685 9.01 20.49 47.05
CA VAL A 685 10.24 21.26 47.41
C VAL A 685 10.62 22.30 46.34
N LEU A 686 9.95 23.45 46.37
CA LEU A 686 10.33 24.65 45.60
C LEU A 686 11.67 25.24 46.10
N LYS A 687 12.80 24.72 45.58
CA LYS A 687 14.05 25.47 45.58
C LYS A 687 13.92 26.64 44.59
N LYS A 688 13.61 27.83 45.11
CA LYS A 688 13.66 29.10 44.36
C LYS A 688 14.99 29.17 43.60
N VAL A 689 14.94 29.12 42.27
CA VAL A 689 16.10 29.44 41.43
C VAL A 689 16.49 30.88 41.73
N PRO A 690 17.76 31.17 42.08
CA PRO A 690 18.17 32.54 42.37
C PRO A 690 17.93 33.43 41.16
N ILE A 691 17.11 34.48 41.32
CA ILE A 691 16.93 35.50 40.29
C ILE A 691 18.21 36.35 40.26
N GLY A 692 19.21 35.85 39.54
CA GLY A 692 20.44 36.59 39.26
C GLY A 692 20.10 37.81 38.40
N LYS A 693 20.33 39.01 38.93
CA LYS A 693 20.26 40.25 38.15
C LYS A 693 21.41 40.25 37.14
N GLY A 694 21.13 39.78 35.91
CA GLY A 694 22.14 39.62 34.88
C GLY A 694 21.55 39.25 33.53
N GLU A 695 20.81 40.18 32.91
CA GLU A 695 20.39 40.04 31.52
C GLU A 695 21.63 39.83 30.63
N GLY A 696 21.68 38.70 29.90
CA GLY A 696 22.67 38.48 28.82
C GLY A 696 23.50 37.20 28.88
N ASN A 697 23.43 36.36 29.93
CA ASN A 697 24.21 35.12 29.92
C ASN A 697 23.62 34.06 28.96
N TYR A 698 24.35 33.74 27.90
CA TYR A 698 24.03 32.70 26.91
C TYR A 698 23.59 31.36 27.56
N LYS A 699 24.22 30.95 28.67
CA LYS A 699 23.87 29.72 29.40
C LYS A 699 22.44 29.75 29.93
N GLU A 700 21.98 30.91 30.39
CA GLU A 700 20.65 31.10 30.97
C GLU A 700 19.58 31.12 29.87
N ARG A 701 19.84 31.78 28.73
CA ARG A 701 18.99 31.70 27.54
C ARG A 701 18.88 30.26 27.02
N ARG A 702 19.99 29.50 27.00
CA ARG A 702 19.99 28.08 26.60
C ARG A 702 19.17 27.21 27.57
N ALA A 703 19.26 27.46 28.88
CA ALA A 703 18.44 26.76 29.88
C ALA A 703 16.94 27.07 29.72
N ARG A 704 16.56 28.32 29.44
CA ARG A 704 15.17 28.73 29.17
C ARG A 704 14.62 28.07 27.89
N ASN A 705 15.37 28.11 26.78
CA ASN A 705 14.97 27.45 25.55
C ASN A 705 14.73 25.93 25.75
N ARG A 706 15.59 25.28 26.55
CA ARG A 706 15.44 23.84 26.90
C ARG A 706 14.16 23.54 27.70
N LEU A 707 13.65 24.49 28.48
CA LEU A 707 12.36 24.36 29.18
C LEU A 707 11.18 24.48 28.20
N ALA A 708 11.21 25.42 27.25
CA ALA A 708 10.20 25.53 26.21
C ALA A 708 10.14 24.25 25.35
N THR A 709 11.29 23.80 24.81
CA THR A 709 11.40 22.53 24.07
C THR A 709 10.90 21.34 24.88
N ARG A 710 11.15 21.30 26.21
CA ARG A 710 10.63 20.23 27.06
C ARG A 710 9.11 20.27 27.20
N ALA A 711 8.51 21.45 27.29
CA ALA A 711 7.06 21.56 27.34
C ALA A 711 6.41 21.04 26.05
N ASP A 712 6.99 21.38 24.89
CA ASP A 712 6.52 20.91 23.58
C ASP A 712 6.65 19.38 23.43
N ILE A 713 7.80 18.80 23.79
CA ILE A 713 7.99 17.34 23.77
C ILE A 713 7.07 16.64 24.79
N ASN A 714 6.84 17.25 25.96
CA ASN A 714 5.90 16.72 26.94
C ASN A 714 4.47 16.72 26.40
N VAL A 715 4.02 17.77 25.69
CA VAL A 715 2.72 17.77 25.00
C VAL A 715 2.63 16.66 23.96
N ARG A 716 3.67 16.47 23.14
CA ARG A 716 3.67 15.40 22.12
C ARG A 716 3.43 14.02 22.72
N PHE A 717 4.21 13.62 23.72
CA PHE A 717 4.10 12.26 24.27
C PHE A 717 2.97 12.15 25.31
N GLY A 718 2.71 13.18 26.11
CA GLY A 718 1.72 13.16 27.19
C GLY A 718 0.30 13.51 26.77
N VAL A 719 0.11 14.33 25.74
CA VAL A 719 -1.22 14.77 25.26
C VAL A 719 -1.58 14.11 23.93
N HIS A 720 -0.70 14.20 22.91
CA HIS A 720 -1.01 13.63 21.59
C HIS A 720 -0.95 12.10 21.61
N ALA A 721 0.12 11.52 22.14
CA ALA A 721 0.26 10.06 22.31
C ALA A 721 -0.36 9.51 23.62
N LYS A 722 -0.87 10.40 24.50
CA LYS A 722 -1.50 10.08 25.79
C LYS A 722 -0.65 9.23 26.77
N PHE A 723 0.67 9.14 26.61
CA PHE A 723 1.52 8.39 27.54
C PHE A 723 1.55 9.06 28.92
N PRO A 724 1.19 8.36 30.02
CA PRO A 724 1.39 8.91 31.35
C PRO A 724 2.89 9.10 31.65
N PRO A 725 3.26 9.93 32.66
CA PRO A 725 4.63 10.02 33.14
C PRO A 725 5.23 8.65 33.43
N TYR A 726 6.51 8.47 33.12
CA TYR A 726 7.23 7.22 33.30
C TYR A 726 7.33 6.81 34.78
N SER A 727 7.10 5.52 35.06
CA SER A 727 7.47 4.87 36.33
C SER A 727 8.45 3.72 36.09
N LYS A 728 9.33 3.47 37.07
CA LYS A 728 10.19 2.28 37.12
C LYS A 728 9.39 0.98 37.34
N ASP A 729 8.18 1.07 37.89
CA ASP A 729 7.31 -0.07 38.19
C ASP A 729 6.61 -0.65 36.95
N GLY A 730 6.73 0.02 35.80
CA GLY A 730 6.16 -0.46 34.54
C GLY A 730 6.76 -1.79 34.09
N LEU A 731 5.94 -2.63 33.45
CA LEU A 731 6.35 -3.84 32.73
C LEU A 731 6.16 -3.58 31.23
N ASN A 732 7.25 -3.50 30.48
CA ASN A 732 7.23 -3.12 29.07
C ASN A 732 7.68 -4.30 28.18
N THR A 733 6.99 -4.50 27.05
CA THR A 733 7.18 -5.70 26.22
C THR A 733 8.23 -5.52 25.13
N TRP A 734 9.18 -6.45 25.02
CA TRP A 734 10.17 -6.54 23.95
C TRP A 734 10.28 -8.00 23.48
N GLY A 735 10.12 -8.27 22.18
CA GLY A 735 10.18 -9.64 21.64
C GLY A 735 9.13 -10.61 22.22
N GLY A 736 7.98 -10.10 22.67
CA GLY A 736 6.94 -10.88 23.38
C GLY A 736 7.17 -11.01 24.89
N GLU A 737 8.40 -10.84 25.37
CA GLU A 737 8.76 -10.91 26.79
C GLU A 737 8.50 -9.57 27.51
N LYS A 738 8.06 -9.62 28.77
CA LYS A 738 7.84 -8.43 29.61
C LYS A 738 9.06 -8.14 30.49
N TYR A 739 9.57 -6.93 30.40
CA TYR A 739 10.73 -6.44 31.15
C TYR A 739 10.31 -5.39 32.18
N SER A 740 10.69 -5.60 33.44
CA SER A 740 10.72 -4.58 34.49
C SER A 740 12.00 -3.76 34.44
N PHE A 741 12.04 -2.59 35.10
CA PHE A 741 13.27 -1.79 35.20
C PHE A 741 14.47 -2.61 35.72
N ALA A 742 14.27 -3.46 36.73
CA ALA A 742 15.33 -4.28 37.30
C ALA A 742 15.93 -5.30 36.31
N GLN A 743 15.14 -5.80 35.35
CA GLN A 743 15.61 -6.71 34.28
C GLN A 743 16.26 -5.97 33.10
N VAL A 744 16.14 -4.64 33.04
CA VAL A 744 16.81 -3.78 32.05
C VAL A 744 18.19 -3.33 32.53
N VAL A 745 18.39 -3.16 33.84
CA VAL A 745 19.70 -2.84 34.44
C VAL A 745 20.70 -3.94 34.12
N GLY A 746 21.88 -3.57 33.60
CA GLY A 746 22.94 -4.53 33.26
C GLY A 746 22.68 -5.42 32.05
N ASN A 747 21.52 -5.35 31.40
CA ASN A 747 21.13 -6.25 30.31
C ASN A 747 21.78 -5.85 28.97
N GLU A 748 23.01 -6.31 28.75
CA GLU A 748 23.77 -6.08 27.52
C GLU A 748 23.10 -6.64 26.27
N GLN A 749 22.43 -7.79 26.38
CA GLN A 749 21.72 -8.41 25.27
C GLN A 749 20.59 -7.51 24.76
N LEU A 750 19.66 -7.13 25.64
CA LEU A 750 18.54 -6.22 25.31
C LEU A 750 19.03 -4.88 24.75
N ARG A 751 20.16 -4.36 25.26
CA ARG A 751 20.82 -3.16 24.72
C ARG A 751 21.30 -3.36 23.28
N ALA A 752 21.95 -4.48 22.98
CA ALA A 752 22.43 -4.81 21.65
C ALA A 752 21.27 -4.92 20.64
N GLU A 753 20.15 -5.54 21.04
CA GLU A 753 18.93 -5.69 20.23
C GLU A 753 18.27 -4.34 19.90
N VAL A 754 18.09 -3.49 20.92
CA VAL A 754 17.55 -2.13 20.76
C VAL A 754 18.46 -1.25 19.89
N VAL A 755 19.78 -1.31 20.11
CA VAL A 755 20.77 -0.54 19.34
C VAL A 755 20.79 -0.99 17.89
N TRP A 756 20.75 -2.30 17.62
CA TRP A 756 20.71 -2.85 16.27
C TRP A 756 19.49 -2.35 15.51
N GLU A 757 18.29 -2.46 16.09
CA GLU A 757 17.06 -1.99 15.43
C GLU A 757 17.10 -0.48 15.17
N LEU A 758 17.46 0.32 16.19
CA LEU A 758 17.56 1.77 16.03
C LEU A 758 18.57 2.17 14.96
N ALA A 759 19.68 1.44 14.83
CA ALA A 759 20.69 1.68 13.82
C ALA A 759 20.15 1.34 12.41
N LEU A 760 19.56 0.15 12.26
CA LEU A 760 19.03 -0.34 11.00
C LEU A 760 17.88 0.52 10.48
N VAL A 761 16.91 0.84 11.35
CA VAL A 761 15.74 1.64 10.98
C VAL A 761 16.13 3.09 10.68
N ASN A 762 17.00 3.73 11.48
CA ASN A 762 17.49 5.07 11.12
C ASN A 762 18.26 5.05 9.78
N PHE A 763 19.16 4.09 9.53
CA PHE A 763 19.87 3.97 8.25
C PHE A 763 18.90 3.88 7.06
N ARG A 764 17.90 2.99 7.12
CA ARG A 764 16.89 2.82 6.06
C ARG A 764 16.06 4.09 5.84
N LEU A 765 15.68 4.79 6.92
CA LEU A 765 14.91 6.03 6.86
C LEU A 765 15.71 7.22 6.35
N GLU A 766 17.01 7.26 6.67
CA GLU A 766 17.98 8.23 6.16
C GLU A 766 18.21 8.02 4.67
N LEU A 767 18.42 6.79 4.19
CA LEU A 767 18.58 6.51 2.75
C LEU A 767 17.38 7.03 1.94
N LEU A 768 16.16 6.72 2.39
CA LEU A 768 14.92 7.18 1.77
C LEU A 768 14.74 8.71 1.83
N HIS A 769 15.31 9.38 2.84
CA HIS A 769 15.29 10.84 2.92
C HIS A 769 16.30 11.46 1.96
N VAL A 770 17.55 10.96 1.98
CA VAL A 770 18.64 11.41 1.10
C VAL A 770 18.27 11.22 -0.37
N ASP A 771 17.70 10.07 -0.75
CA ASP A 771 17.24 9.84 -2.13
C ASP A 771 16.18 10.86 -2.57
N ARG A 772 15.26 11.23 -1.68
CA ARG A 772 14.21 12.20 -2.00
C ARG A 772 14.73 13.63 -2.14
N GLU A 773 15.69 14.04 -1.31
CA GLU A 773 16.33 15.37 -1.42
C GLU A 773 17.24 15.47 -2.64
N LEU A 774 17.95 14.39 -2.99
CA LEU A 774 18.86 14.34 -4.15
C LEU A 774 18.13 14.11 -5.48
N CYS A 775 17.00 13.40 -5.48
CA CYS A 775 16.24 13.02 -6.66
C CYS A 775 14.73 13.37 -6.57
N PRO A 776 14.33 14.60 -6.22
CA PRO A 776 12.92 14.95 -5.93
C PRO A 776 11.99 14.73 -7.13
N LEU A 777 12.51 14.84 -8.37
CA LEU A 777 11.75 14.57 -9.59
C LEU A 777 11.30 13.11 -9.70
N LEU A 778 12.03 12.15 -9.11
CA LEU A 778 11.62 10.73 -9.06
C LEU A 778 10.46 10.47 -8.08
N TYR A 779 10.07 11.47 -7.28
CA TYR A 779 8.94 11.41 -6.36
C TYR A 779 7.77 12.30 -6.79
N SER A 780 7.81 12.86 -8.02
CA SER A 780 6.82 13.83 -8.50
C SER A 780 5.47 13.24 -8.93
N GLY A 781 5.32 11.91 -8.91
CA GLY A 781 4.06 11.18 -9.11
C GLY A 781 3.90 10.10 -8.04
N SER A 782 2.65 9.71 -7.76
CA SER A 782 2.28 8.70 -6.74
C SER A 782 3.07 7.40 -6.91
N ASP A 783 2.98 6.84 -8.11
CA ASP A 783 3.50 5.53 -8.48
C ASP A 783 5.03 5.52 -8.42
N ASN A 784 5.66 6.56 -9.00
CA ASN A 784 7.11 6.76 -8.99
C ASN A 784 7.68 6.76 -7.56
N GLY A 785 6.98 7.42 -6.62
CA GLY A 785 7.39 7.48 -5.22
C GLY A 785 7.30 6.13 -4.49
N LEU A 786 6.32 5.30 -4.85
CA LEU A 786 6.20 3.93 -4.36
C LEU A 786 7.28 3.02 -4.96
N GLU A 787 7.39 2.95 -6.28
CA GLU A 787 8.39 2.16 -6.99
C GLU A 787 9.81 2.46 -6.49
N ARG A 788 10.15 3.75 -6.35
CA ARG A 788 11.45 4.19 -5.83
C ARG A 788 11.68 3.74 -4.38
N SER A 789 10.64 3.74 -3.56
CA SER A 789 10.73 3.25 -2.17
C SER A 789 10.93 1.74 -2.09
N ILE A 790 10.31 0.96 -2.98
CA ILE A 790 10.48 -0.50 -3.06
C ILE A 790 11.87 -0.84 -3.61
N LEU A 791 12.37 -0.11 -4.61
CA LEU A 791 13.75 -0.26 -5.09
C LEU A 791 14.78 -0.05 -3.96
N ALA A 792 14.55 0.93 -3.07
CA ALA A 792 15.36 1.10 -1.87
C ALA A 792 15.21 -0.08 -0.90
N ALA A 793 13.97 -0.52 -0.61
CA ALA A 793 13.72 -1.59 0.33
C ALA A 793 14.30 -2.95 -0.10
N ASN A 794 14.33 -3.21 -1.41
CA ASN A 794 14.91 -4.39 -2.03
C ASN A 794 16.43 -4.54 -1.82
N ILE A 795 17.12 -3.47 -1.39
CA ILE A 795 18.54 -3.51 -0.98
C ILE A 795 18.72 -4.43 0.24
N TRP A 796 17.83 -4.37 1.22
CA TRP A 796 17.99 -5.07 2.50
C TRP A 796 16.98 -6.20 2.74
N SER A 797 15.92 -6.33 1.95
CA SER A 797 14.91 -7.39 2.13
C SER A 797 14.21 -7.71 0.81
N THR A 798 13.95 -8.99 0.52
CA THR A 798 13.07 -9.42 -0.59
C THR A 798 11.65 -8.87 -0.44
N ASP A 799 11.22 -8.75 0.81
CA ASP A 799 9.83 -8.48 1.17
C ASP A 799 9.56 -6.99 1.35
N GLY A 800 10.59 -6.14 1.22
CA GLY A 800 10.46 -4.67 1.29
C GLY A 800 10.34 -4.06 2.70
N TRP A 801 10.71 -4.79 3.77
CA TRP A 801 10.53 -4.33 5.16
C TRP A 801 11.35 -3.07 5.51
N ILE A 802 10.70 -1.95 5.87
CA ILE A 802 11.39 -0.78 6.45
C ILE A 802 11.81 -1.05 7.90
N VAL A 803 10.88 -1.53 8.73
CA VAL A 803 11.14 -1.99 10.10
C VAL A 803 11.41 -3.49 10.05
N PRO A 804 12.52 -4.01 10.63
CA PRO A 804 12.82 -5.43 10.59
C PRO A 804 11.78 -6.27 11.35
N PRO A 805 11.18 -7.33 10.76
CA PRO A 805 10.09 -8.12 11.36
C PRO A 805 10.51 -9.12 12.46
N TRP A 806 11.63 -8.87 13.17
CA TRP A 806 12.31 -9.84 14.05
C TRP A 806 11.48 -10.34 15.24
N SER A 807 10.38 -9.66 15.57
CA SER A 807 9.46 -10.05 16.64
C SER A 807 8.54 -11.23 16.28
N TYR A 808 8.40 -11.56 14.98
CA TYR A 808 7.45 -12.58 14.51
C TYR A 808 7.91 -13.33 13.23
N ALA A 809 9.04 -12.94 12.63
CA ALA A 809 9.65 -13.65 11.50
C ALA A 809 11.18 -13.71 11.64
N LYS A 810 11.82 -14.72 11.03
CA LYS A 810 13.28 -14.76 10.89
C LYS A 810 13.72 -13.57 10.03
N VAL A 811 14.59 -12.72 10.57
CA VAL A 811 15.13 -11.57 9.84
C VAL A 811 16.49 -11.91 9.26
N GLU A 812 16.58 -11.79 7.94
CA GLU A 812 17.83 -11.55 7.24
C GLU A 812 17.78 -10.15 6.65
N ASP A 813 18.69 -9.28 7.09
CA ASP A 813 18.93 -8.00 6.43
C ASP A 813 20.07 -8.23 5.43
N HIS A 814 19.76 -8.16 4.13
CA HIS A 814 20.70 -8.61 3.10
C HIS A 814 22.02 -7.83 3.09
N LEU A 815 21.98 -6.54 3.43
CA LEU A 815 23.15 -5.67 3.43
C LEU A 815 24.10 -6.01 4.60
N SER A 816 23.56 -6.54 5.70
CA SER A 816 24.31 -6.99 6.89
C SER A 816 24.34 -8.52 7.07
N SER A 817 23.93 -9.29 6.05
CA SER A 817 23.87 -10.76 6.09
C SER A 817 25.25 -11.37 6.34
N SER A 818 25.28 -12.54 6.99
CA SER A 818 26.50 -13.35 7.09
C SER A 818 26.91 -13.98 5.75
N SER A 819 25.98 -14.17 4.82
CA SER A 819 26.25 -14.71 3.48
C SER A 819 26.86 -13.64 2.57
N GLU A 820 28.09 -13.87 2.08
CA GLU A 820 28.77 -12.97 1.14
C GLU A 820 27.96 -12.78 -0.14
N THR A 821 27.45 -13.87 -0.74
CA THR A 821 26.61 -13.82 -1.94
C THR A 821 25.35 -12.95 -1.76
N VAL A 822 24.75 -12.97 -0.57
CA VAL A 822 23.59 -12.11 -0.26
C VAL A 822 24.02 -10.64 -0.13
N ARG A 823 25.15 -10.36 0.54
CA ARG A 823 25.71 -9.01 0.63
C ARG A 823 26.11 -8.44 -0.74
N CYS A 824 26.75 -9.22 -1.60
CA CYS A 824 27.18 -8.81 -2.95
C CYS A 824 25.98 -8.41 -3.84
N ARG A 825 24.88 -9.18 -3.78
CA ARG A 825 23.59 -8.81 -4.41
C ARG A 825 22.97 -7.55 -3.80
N ALA A 826 23.03 -7.38 -2.48
CA ALA A 826 22.54 -6.17 -1.80
C ALA A 826 23.34 -4.93 -2.21
N LEU A 827 24.67 -5.04 -2.30
CA LEU A 827 25.58 -3.99 -2.76
C LEU A 827 25.31 -3.61 -4.22
N ALA A 828 25.07 -4.58 -5.11
CA ALA A 828 24.66 -4.33 -6.50
C ALA A 828 23.37 -3.50 -6.58
N LYS A 829 22.34 -3.89 -5.83
CA LYS A 829 21.08 -3.12 -5.75
C LYS A 829 21.29 -1.73 -5.16
N PHE A 830 22.14 -1.58 -4.14
CA PHE A 830 22.42 -0.29 -3.51
C PHE A 830 23.16 0.65 -4.48
N ALA A 831 24.16 0.14 -5.18
CA ALA A 831 24.88 0.84 -6.23
C ALA A 831 23.96 1.25 -7.39
N PHE A 832 23.13 0.33 -7.88
CA PHE A 832 22.12 0.60 -8.91
C PHE A 832 21.12 1.67 -8.46
N PHE A 833 20.62 1.60 -7.23
CA PHE A 833 19.73 2.59 -6.66
C PHE A 833 20.37 3.99 -6.66
N MET A 834 21.61 4.08 -6.19
CA MET A 834 22.39 5.33 -6.14
C MET A 834 22.91 5.80 -7.51
N SER A 835 22.85 4.99 -8.57
CA SER A 835 23.28 5.40 -9.93
C SER A 835 22.53 6.62 -10.50
N ARG A 836 21.37 6.96 -9.91
CA ARG A 836 20.54 8.12 -10.27
C ARG A 836 20.87 9.39 -9.48
N TRP A 837 21.73 9.30 -8.47
CA TRP A 837 22.10 10.42 -7.62
C TRP A 837 23.02 11.41 -8.37
N PRO A 838 22.98 12.71 -8.02
CA PRO A 838 23.93 13.68 -8.55
C PRO A 838 25.37 13.31 -8.13
N THR A 839 26.33 13.62 -9.00
CA THR A 839 27.75 13.39 -8.72
C THR A 839 28.26 14.39 -7.68
N VAL A 840 28.96 13.89 -6.65
CA VAL A 840 29.40 14.70 -5.49
C VAL A 840 30.90 14.96 -5.54
N ALA A 841 31.67 14.07 -6.17
CA ALA A 841 33.11 14.15 -6.33
C ALA A 841 33.58 13.79 -7.76
N PRO A 842 34.80 14.19 -8.16
CA PRO A 842 35.40 13.73 -9.41
C PRO A 842 35.51 12.20 -9.46
N GLY A 843 35.08 11.61 -10.58
CA GLY A 843 35.02 10.15 -10.77
C GLY A 843 33.64 9.53 -10.54
N ASP A 844 32.78 10.15 -9.75
CA ASP A 844 31.42 9.64 -9.45
C ASP A 844 30.57 9.44 -10.71
N GLN A 845 30.76 10.25 -11.75
CA GLN A 845 30.05 10.09 -13.03
C GLN A 845 30.33 8.74 -13.70
N ALA A 846 31.55 8.21 -13.56
CA ALA A 846 31.93 6.91 -14.11
C ALA A 846 31.32 5.77 -13.26
N LEU A 847 31.29 5.93 -11.94
CA LEU A 847 30.61 4.99 -11.03
C LEU A 847 29.10 4.93 -11.32
N ALA A 848 28.44 6.08 -11.48
CA ALA A 848 27.02 6.13 -11.82
C ALA A 848 26.68 5.41 -13.13
N VAL A 849 27.51 5.61 -14.18
CA VAL A 849 27.34 4.90 -15.47
C VAL A 849 27.59 3.40 -15.34
N MET A 850 28.61 3.00 -14.58
CA MET A 850 28.90 1.58 -14.30
C MET A 850 27.73 0.91 -13.55
N TRP A 851 27.31 1.49 -12.43
CA TRP A 851 26.27 0.95 -11.57
C TRP A 851 24.88 0.96 -12.22
N ALA A 852 24.59 1.88 -13.14
CA ALA A 852 23.36 1.85 -13.93
C ALA A 852 23.23 0.59 -14.81
N SER A 853 24.33 -0.13 -15.07
CA SER A 853 24.36 -1.38 -15.84
C SER A 853 24.49 -2.65 -15.00
N VAL A 854 24.65 -2.53 -13.68
CA VAL A 854 24.88 -3.67 -12.77
C VAL A 854 23.78 -3.73 -11.71
N TYR A 855 22.91 -4.74 -11.81
CA TYR A 855 21.80 -4.95 -10.86
C TYR A 855 21.92 -6.26 -10.06
N ASN A 856 22.59 -7.27 -10.63
CA ASN A 856 22.54 -8.63 -10.11
C ASN A 856 23.60 -8.92 -9.06
N ASP A 857 24.86 -8.51 -9.27
CA ASP A 857 25.96 -8.86 -8.36
C ASP A 857 27.13 -7.87 -8.46
N LEU A 858 27.80 -7.60 -7.33
CA LEU A 858 29.02 -6.79 -7.22
C LEU A 858 29.92 -7.39 -6.13
N PRO A 859 31.23 -7.57 -6.37
CA PRO A 859 32.12 -8.21 -5.39
C PRO A 859 32.25 -7.38 -4.12
N GLU A 860 32.40 -8.04 -2.96
CA GLU A 860 32.49 -7.39 -1.64
C GLU A 860 33.66 -6.38 -1.54
N SER A 861 34.69 -6.51 -2.39
CA SER A 861 35.77 -5.52 -2.52
C SER A 861 35.28 -4.11 -2.88
N GLU A 862 34.13 -3.97 -3.54
CA GLU A 862 33.53 -2.66 -3.87
C GLU A 862 32.70 -2.05 -2.73
N ALA A 863 32.47 -2.78 -1.63
CA ALA A 863 31.66 -2.29 -0.51
C ALA A 863 32.16 -0.94 0.02
N SER A 864 33.47 -0.77 0.18
CA SER A 864 34.07 0.48 0.65
C SER A 864 33.87 1.63 -0.36
N THR A 865 33.92 1.37 -1.66
CA THR A 865 33.62 2.34 -2.73
C THR A 865 32.17 2.80 -2.65
N ILE A 866 31.22 1.85 -2.58
CA ILE A 866 29.77 2.09 -2.55
C ILE A 866 29.38 2.87 -1.29
N PHE A 867 29.85 2.44 -0.12
CA PHE A 867 29.59 3.16 1.13
C PHE A 867 30.28 4.54 1.16
N SER A 868 31.46 4.71 0.56
CA SER A 868 32.11 6.03 0.46
C SER A 868 31.33 6.99 -0.43
N PHE A 869 30.69 6.51 -1.50
CA PHE A 869 29.76 7.30 -2.28
C PHE A 869 28.53 7.70 -1.44
N TYR A 870 27.87 6.74 -0.79
CA TYR A 870 26.72 7.00 0.07
C TYR A 870 27.04 8.03 1.16
N ILE A 871 28.13 7.85 1.91
CA ILE A 871 28.51 8.73 3.03
C ILE A 871 28.77 10.16 2.53
N ARG A 872 29.48 10.34 1.40
CA ARG A 872 29.75 11.67 0.82
C ARG A 872 28.50 12.36 0.31
N ALA A 873 27.54 11.61 -0.25
CA ALA A 873 26.28 12.16 -0.76
C ALA A 873 25.25 12.45 0.36
N ALA A 874 25.19 11.59 1.39
CA ALA A 874 24.28 11.74 2.52
C ALA A 874 24.71 12.85 3.48
N HIS A 875 26.01 13.04 3.72
CA HIS A 875 26.53 14.03 4.68
C HIS A 875 26.03 15.47 4.47
N PRO A 876 26.07 16.07 3.26
CA PRO A 876 25.55 17.42 3.05
C PRO A 876 24.02 17.54 3.21
N VAL A 877 23.28 16.45 3.01
CA VAL A 877 21.82 16.41 3.21
C VAL A 877 21.46 16.27 4.70
N LEU A 878 22.14 15.38 5.41
CA LEU A 878 21.87 15.09 6.83
C LEU A 878 22.53 16.09 7.79
N GLY A 879 23.55 16.84 7.36
CA GLY A 879 24.40 17.70 8.19
C GLY A 879 25.36 16.95 9.12
N ARG A 880 25.40 15.62 9.02
CA ARG A 880 26.16 14.69 9.86
C ARG A 880 26.55 13.43 9.08
N LEU A 881 27.40 12.60 9.67
CA LEU A 881 27.57 11.23 9.20
C LEU A 881 26.23 10.47 9.27
N PRO A 882 25.92 9.62 8.26
CA PRO A 882 24.75 8.75 8.31
C PRO A 882 24.87 7.72 9.44
N THR A 883 23.73 7.25 9.93
CA THR A 883 23.67 6.19 10.93
C THR A 883 24.26 4.91 10.35
N ILE A 884 25.12 4.26 11.14
CA ILE A 884 25.87 3.08 10.74
C ILE A 884 24.96 1.85 10.81
N PRO A 885 24.73 1.11 9.70
CA PRO A 885 24.02 -0.16 9.77
C PRO A 885 24.84 -1.19 10.55
N LEU A 886 24.17 -2.00 11.37
CA LEU A 886 24.79 -2.99 12.25
C LEU A 886 24.33 -4.40 11.90
N VAL A 887 25.21 -5.38 12.11
CA VAL A 887 24.93 -6.81 11.97
C VAL A 887 23.97 -7.27 13.08
N ILE A 888 23.08 -8.19 12.76
CA ILE A 888 22.10 -8.74 13.72
C ILE A 888 22.80 -9.37 14.94
N PRO A 889 22.38 -9.03 16.18
CA PRO A 889 22.97 -9.63 17.38
C PRO A 889 22.62 -11.13 17.46
N PRO A 890 23.53 -11.98 18.01
CA PRO A 890 23.31 -13.43 18.10
C PRO A 890 22.02 -13.84 18.80
N SER A 891 21.51 -13.01 19.71
CA SER A 891 20.27 -13.25 20.45
C SER A 891 18.98 -13.07 19.64
N LEU A 892 19.00 -12.28 18.57
CA LEU A 892 17.88 -12.22 17.62
C LEU A 892 18.04 -13.29 16.55
N ALA A 893 19.27 -13.56 16.11
CA ALA A 893 19.55 -14.65 15.18
C ALA A 893 19.10 -16.02 15.71
N SER A 894 19.17 -16.25 17.04
CA SER A 894 18.75 -17.49 17.69
C SER A 894 17.26 -17.57 18.04
N ARG A 895 16.52 -16.44 18.08
CA ARG A 895 15.07 -16.43 18.38
C ARG A 895 14.19 -16.94 17.22
N GLY A 896 14.76 -17.17 16.04
CA GLY A 896 14.04 -17.64 14.85
C GLY A 896 13.68 -19.13 14.86
N ALA A 897 12.71 -19.54 15.70
CA ALA A 897 12.20 -20.92 15.73
C ALA A 897 10.69 -21.06 16.02
N LEU A 898 9.88 -20.00 15.89
CA LEU A 898 8.41 -20.10 15.86
C LEU A 898 7.89 -19.77 14.45
N LYS A 899 7.17 -20.71 13.85
CA LYS A 899 6.42 -20.61 12.57
C LYS A 899 7.22 -20.13 11.32
N ARG A 900 7.94 -21.05 10.69
CA ARG A 900 7.45 -21.64 9.41
C ARG A 900 8.26 -22.88 9.00
N ALA A 901 7.59 -24.02 9.02
CA ALA A 901 7.99 -25.17 8.21
C ALA A 901 7.19 -25.11 6.90
N ILE A 902 7.73 -24.39 5.90
CA ILE A 902 7.45 -24.53 4.46
C ILE A 902 8.75 -24.12 3.77
N GLY A 903 9.26 -24.99 2.91
CA GLY A 903 10.62 -24.90 2.39
C GLY A 903 10.87 -23.69 1.49
N TRP A 904 11.83 -22.87 1.90
CA TRP A 904 12.62 -22.01 1.02
C TRP A 904 14.08 -22.42 1.19
N GLU A 905 14.44 -23.57 0.64
CA GLU A 905 15.86 -23.86 0.39
C GLU A 905 16.32 -23.08 -0.84
N GLU A 906 17.54 -22.55 -0.76
CA GLU A 906 18.14 -21.72 -1.78
C GLU A 906 18.58 -22.57 -2.99
N GLU A 907 17.74 -22.65 -4.03
CA GLU A 907 18.26 -22.85 -5.39
C GLU A 907 17.91 -21.64 -6.25
N GLY A 908 18.94 -20.84 -6.52
CA GLY A 908 18.84 -19.75 -7.48
C GLY A 908 18.67 -20.32 -8.88
N VAL A 909 17.63 -19.89 -9.60
CA VAL A 909 17.49 -20.11 -11.04
C VAL A 909 18.53 -19.27 -11.78
N TYR A 910 19.78 -19.73 -11.73
CA TYR A 910 20.78 -19.41 -12.73
C TYR A 910 20.58 -20.38 -13.89
N ILE A 911 20.55 -19.84 -15.11
CA ILE A 911 20.60 -20.65 -16.31
C ILE A 911 22.02 -21.21 -16.42
N THR A 912 22.25 -22.41 -15.91
CA THR A 912 23.31 -23.27 -16.44
C THR A 912 22.75 -23.97 -17.67
N LYS A 913 23.20 -23.51 -18.85
CA LYS A 913 23.33 -24.42 -19.97
C LYS A 913 24.49 -25.35 -19.62
N ASP A 914 24.19 -26.59 -19.31
CA ASP A 914 25.16 -27.69 -19.43
C ASP A 914 24.70 -28.57 -20.60
N ASP A 915 25.66 -28.96 -21.43
CA ASP A 915 25.44 -29.62 -22.72
C ASP A 915 25.12 -31.11 -22.58
N ASP A 916 24.11 -31.59 -23.33
CA ASP A 916 24.08 -32.87 -24.06
C ASP A 916 22.97 -32.85 -25.14
#